data_AF-A0A7X8SH61-F1
#
_entry.id   AF-A0A7X8SH61-F1
#
_cell.length_a   1.000
_cell.length_b   1.000
_cell.length_c   1.000
_cell.angle_alpha   90.00
_cell.angle_beta   90.00
_cell.angle_gamma   90.00
#
_symmetry.space_group_name_H-M   'P 1'
#
loop_
_entity.id
_entity.type
_entity.pdbx_description
1 polymer ?
#
loop_
_entity_poly.entity_id
_entity_poly.type
_entity_poly.pdbx_seq_one_letter_code
_entity_poly.pdbx_strand_id
1 'polypeptide(L)'
;MTISFDPQEVANIALSNLSLQIYDESGEKLIESYNRYADIPKVVTLNEGKYTALFFNNQNSNQPNFYNPFYYSSESFTVLPNENSLVYFTSKLETKKINIQLSQDVVNLYEDVVIEISDEFGTLSFSTDEIRTGYFLGEEFYVNIIYKDQGFERFNVDTLRSISTEVINQLAIKRTGEDQNSMVLPEYQQKFMDIGDAQPVGSFSILPYAVKGMATEMLFTEDENVEYISYDFGNGAGLIVTSSLNDPLSYTYNAGGLYSVSLVIVNGYARDTLAAQQIEVLPAETLLSQDVVGDKKVFVEVDGTNNKVDEFIYNFGDGNIIISNNDTLTHHYVSHGNYNIDVSMKIDEQVLPLETKSIEITPDCQDELMLLLAGGCDSEGKTWKLSVSEGAIGIGDEASESSDLYTSNSGYFIGNNVENRSFENSLASRFTFTATSEDQFTVAVNADYQINHWSLSDSEETVEFETLYSGPKVFNFNYTVDNGKDVISFTDNGYLAYYEEYNSLPIVNYEVVSISETELYLRYLIEYEGLVSYRYIKYVQEDVVEEVELDTPLEERSINFPFNSNLNGTVGDEELSFQIKDIDGEFVLNPNNTQENVFSYAKNDNIIHYIYLQLNHRLDLSSRNSFSLDVYFPSTNDYQTIGLHEDWSDTDGSLDPVVSIKLGNSKKGESSWDTYAAVSQVVNQSDQWETITFTFSEFEVTDKSTGEVIYNDVSEATDYDQIIIQLGGEGHARPGTFFIKNFTYYESQ
;
A
#
# COMPACT_ATOMS: atom_id res chain seq x y z
N MET A 1 25.74 44.41 40.86
CA MET A 1 24.88 45.60 40.68
C MET A 1 24.54 45.68 39.21
N THR A 2 23.28 45.49 38.87
CA THR A 2 22.76 45.72 37.51
C THR A 2 21.84 46.93 37.62
N ILE A 3 22.05 47.93 36.77
CA ILE A 3 21.32 49.19 36.80
C ILE A 3 20.51 49.28 35.52
N SER A 4 19.20 49.35 35.68
CA SER A 4 18.23 49.51 34.60
C SER A 4 17.56 50.86 34.73
N PHE A 5 17.49 51.61 33.63
CA PHE A 5 16.79 52.90 33.58
C PHE A 5 15.44 52.72 32.89
N ASP A 6 14.45 53.51 33.29
CA ASP A 6 13.17 53.61 32.55
C ASP A 6 13.45 54.10 31.11
N PRO A 7 13.04 53.34 30.07
CA PRO A 7 13.48 53.56 28.70
C PRO A 7 12.85 54.79 27.99
N GLN A 8 11.88 55.47 28.61
CA GLN A 8 11.06 56.47 27.93
C GLN A 8 11.76 57.80 27.57
N GLU A 9 12.91 58.15 28.15
CA GLU A 9 13.72 59.32 27.70
C GLU A 9 15.22 59.21 28.07
N VAL A 10 15.88 58.11 27.70
CA VAL A 10 17.30 57.86 28.01
C VAL A 10 18.22 58.80 27.21
N ALA A 11 18.31 60.06 27.61
CA ALA A 11 19.33 60.98 27.12
C ALA A 11 20.67 60.57 27.74
N ASN A 12 21.57 60.00 26.93
CA ASN A 12 22.98 59.69 27.20
C ASN A 12 23.46 59.99 28.64
N ILE A 13 23.02 59.17 29.60
CA ILE A 13 23.44 59.32 30.99
C ILE A 13 24.88 58.85 31.04
N ALA A 14 25.82 59.79 31.12
CA ALA A 14 27.22 59.46 31.30
C ALA A 14 27.36 58.69 32.62
N LEU A 15 27.92 57.47 32.59
CA LEU A 15 28.17 56.67 33.78
C LEU A 15 28.97 57.44 34.85
N SER A 16 29.79 58.41 34.43
CA SER A 16 30.47 59.32 35.35
C SER A 16 29.50 60.01 36.31
N ASN A 17 28.28 60.33 35.85
CA ASN A 17 27.31 61.14 36.59
C ASN A 17 26.46 60.36 37.57
N LEU A 18 26.61 59.04 37.64
CA LEU A 18 25.89 58.20 38.57
C LEU A 18 26.58 58.16 39.93
N SER A 19 25.79 58.29 40.98
CA SER A 19 26.22 58.31 42.39
C SER A 19 25.47 57.24 43.18
N LEU A 20 26.13 56.65 44.18
CA LEU A 20 25.55 55.73 45.14
C LEU A 20 25.76 56.25 46.56
N GLN A 21 24.69 56.29 47.36
CA GLN A 21 24.75 56.59 48.78
C GLN A 21 24.04 55.49 49.57
N ILE A 22 24.63 55.03 50.67
CA ILE A 22 24.05 53.99 51.54
C ILE A 22 23.84 54.57 52.92
N TYR A 23 22.62 54.46 53.42
CA TYR A 23 22.18 54.94 54.73
C TYR A 23 21.82 53.76 55.64
N ASP A 24 21.80 54.00 56.95
CA ASP A 24 21.26 53.05 57.93
C ASP A 24 19.75 52.84 57.79
N GLU A 25 19.18 51.91 58.57
CA GLU A 25 17.76 51.51 58.47
C GLU A 25 16.78 52.70 58.62
N SER A 26 17.15 53.76 59.35
CA SER A 26 16.30 54.95 59.48
C SER A 26 16.37 55.91 58.28
N GLY A 27 17.37 55.76 57.40
CA GLY A 27 17.61 56.65 56.27
C GLY A 27 18.24 58.00 56.66
N GLU A 28 18.60 58.20 57.93
CA GLU A 28 19.10 59.49 58.43
C GLU A 28 20.63 59.56 58.47
N LYS A 29 21.32 58.43 58.73
CA LYS A 29 22.78 58.42 58.85
C LYS A 29 23.43 57.82 57.60
N LEU A 30 24.22 58.63 56.90
CA LEU A 30 25.03 58.18 55.77
C LEU A 30 26.15 57.25 56.24
N ILE A 31 26.22 56.05 55.66
CA ILE A 31 27.18 54.99 55.97
C ILE A 31 28.31 54.97 54.94
N GLU A 32 27.99 54.97 53.65
CA GLU A 32 28.96 54.97 52.54
C GLU A 32 28.47 55.86 51.39
N SER A 33 29.39 56.49 50.64
CA SER A 33 29.05 57.37 49.51
C SER A 33 30.10 57.34 48.41
N TYR A 34 29.63 57.24 47.17
CA TYR A 34 30.43 57.22 45.95
C TYR A 34 29.80 58.18 44.94
N ASN A 35 30.48 59.29 44.63
CA ASN A 35 29.94 60.36 43.78
C ASN A 35 30.08 60.09 42.27
N ARG A 36 30.72 58.97 41.90
CA ARG A 36 30.88 58.52 40.53
C ARG A 36 30.78 57.01 40.48
N TYR A 37 30.16 56.47 39.44
CA TYR A 37 30.01 55.03 39.25
C TYR A 37 31.33 54.28 39.24
N ALA A 38 32.35 54.85 38.59
CA ALA A 38 33.67 54.25 38.49
C ALA A 38 34.39 54.09 39.85
N ASP A 39 33.95 54.84 40.87
CA ASP A 39 34.51 54.77 42.22
C ASP A 39 33.82 53.71 43.09
N ILE A 40 32.70 53.14 42.63
CA ILE A 40 31.96 52.10 43.36
C ILE A 40 32.72 50.77 43.24
N PRO A 41 33.17 50.17 44.35
CA PRO A 41 33.89 48.91 44.31
C PRO A 41 32.95 47.76 43.88
N LYS A 42 33.53 46.72 43.28
CA LYS A 42 32.79 45.52 42.84
C LYS A 42 32.03 44.83 43.99
N VAL A 43 32.53 44.97 45.23
CA VAL A 43 31.89 44.51 46.46
C VAL A 43 32.05 45.62 47.52
N VAL A 44 30.94 46.03 48.13
CA VAL A 44 30.92 46.96 49.28
C VAL A 44 30.75 46.14 50.55
N THR A 45 31.69 46.24 51.49
CA THR A 45 31.64 45.49 52.75
C THR A 45 30.95 46.33 53.83
N LEU A 46 29.81 45.85 54.33
CA LEU A 46 29.05 46.47 55.42
C LEU A 46 28.95 45.52 56.62
N ASN A 47 28.72 46.06 57.81
CA ASN A 47 28.39 45.23 58.98
C ASN A 47 27.00 44.62 58.81
N GLU A 48 26.76 43.48 59.48
CA GLU A 48 25.44 42.84 59.52
C GLU A 48 24.37 43.86 59.96
N GLY A 49 23.29 43.97 59.18
CA GLY A 49 22.24 44.96 59.43
C GLY A 49 21.42 45.29 58.19
N LYS A 50 20.45 46.20 58.36
CA LYS A 50 19.58 46.71 57.30
C LYS A 50 20.01 48.11 56.87
N TYR A 51 19.94 48.35 55.57
CA TYR A 51 20.38 49.59 54.94
C TYR A 51 19.42 50.00 53.82
N THR A 52 19.46 51.28 53.47
CA THR A 52 18.79 51.82 52.28
C THR A 52 19.83 52.47 51.39
N ALA A 53 19.87 52.05 50.12
CA ALA A 53 20.76 52.61 49.12
C ALA A 53 19.99 53.49 48.13
N LEU A 54 20.54 54.66 47.85
CA LEU A 54 20.05 55.62 46.87
C LEU A 54 21.00 55.65 45.68
N PHE A 55 20.45 55.55 44.47
CA PHE A 55 21.20 55.57 43.23
C PHE A 55 20.63 56.62 42.26
N PHE A 56 21.44 57.56 41.80
CA PHE A 56 20.95 58.72 41.04
C PHE A 56 22.00 59.34 40.11
N ASN A 57 21.57 60.11 39.09
CA ASN A 57 22.45 60.67 38.05
C ASN A 57 22.84 62.16 38.25
N ASN A 58 23.31 62.54 39.44
CA ASN A 58 23.85 63.87 39.72
C ASN A 58 25.09 63.78 40.64
N GLN A 59 26.23 64.33 40.20
CA GLN A 59 27.54 64.10 40.84
C GLN A 59 27.74 64.78 42.19
N ASN A 60 26.82 65.66 42.63
CA ASN A 60 27.06 66.50 43.82
C ASN A 60 25.85 66.69 44.74
N SER A 61 24.67 66.18 44.35
CA SER A 61 23.44 66.31 45.12
C SER A 61 22.47 65.21 44.71
N ASN A 62 21.70 64.68 45.66
CA ASN A 62 20.59 63.77 45.39
C ASN A 62 19.31 64.51 44.95
N GLN A 63 19.44 65.76 44.50
CA GLN A 63 18.34 66.61 44.03
C GLN A 63 18.40 66.79 42.50
N PRO A 64 17.24 66.95 41.83
CA PRO A 64 17.17 67.23 40.39
C PRO A 64 17.73 68.62 40.04
N ASN A 65 17.95 68.86 38.73
CA ASN A 65 18.24 70.19 38.20
C ASN A 65 17.44 70.43 36.91
N PHE A 66 17.21 71.70 36.55
CA PHE A 66 16.35 72.04 35.41
C PHE A 66 16.93 71.73 34.03
N TYR A 67 18.20 71.36 33.92
CA TYR A 67 18.90 71.32 32.64
C TYR A 67 19.18 69.91 32.16
N ASN A 68 19.02 68.90 33.03
CA ASN A 68 19.27 67.51 32.70
C ASN A 68 18.17 66.63 33.30
N PRO A 69 17.83 65.50 32.65
CA PRO A 69 16.88 64.54 33.21
C PRO A 69 17.44 63.95 34.51
N PHE A 70 16.59 63.81 35.52
CA PHE A 70 16.98 63.27 36.81
C PHE A 70 16.41 61.87 37.00
N TYR A 71 17.33 60.91 37.14
CA TYR A 71 17.03 59.51 37.36
C TYR A 71 17.36 59.15 38.80
N TYR A 72 16.43 58.46 39.46
CA TYR A 72 16.53 58.14 40.88
C TYR A 72 16.00 56.72 41.17
N SER A 73 16.63 56.05 42.13
CA SER A 73 16.23 54.75 42.68
C SER A 73 16.55 54.70 44.17
N SER A 74 15.71 54.02 44.94
CA SER A 74 15.89 53.78 46.37
C SER A 74 15.55 52.33 46.70
N GLU A 75 16.52 51.57 47.23
CA GLU A 75 16.36 50.15 47.53
C GLU A 75 16.80 49.83 48.95
N SER A 76 15.95 49.13 49.70
CA SER A 76 16.28 48.65 51.04
C SER A 76 16.75 47.19 50.98
N PHE A 77 17.85 46.89 51.69
CA PHE A 77 18.44 45.55 51.69
C PHE A 77 19.02 45.19 53.06
N THR A 78 19.20 43.89 53.29
CA THR A 78 19.79 43.34 54.53
C THR A 78 21.10 42.63 54.20
N VAL A 79 22.14 42.91 54.99
CA VAL A 79 23.44 42.25 54.89
C VAL A 79 23.54 41.20 55.99
N LEU A 80 23.77 39.95 55.59
CA LEU A 80 23.96 38.81 56.48
C LEU A 80 25.45 38.41 56.57
N PRO A 81 25.93 37.82 57.68
CA PRO A 81 27.34 37.50 57.86
C PRO A 81 27.86 36.53 56.81
N ASN A 82 28.99 36.87 56.17
CA ASN A 82 29.69 36.04 55.16
C ASN A 82 28.85 35.70 53.90
N GLU A 83 27.76 36.40 53.66
CA GLU A 83 26.95 36.25 52.45
C GLU A 83 27.05 37.50 51.56
N ASN A 84 27.09 37.28 50.24
CA ASN A 84 27.05 38.37 49.27
C ASN A 84 25.60 38.62 48.86
N SER A 85 25.05 39.77 49.25
CA SER A 85 23.73 40.21 48.81
C SER A 85 23.84 40.99 47.49
N LEU A 86 23.04 40.61 46.50
CA LEU A 86 22.92 41.35 45.25
C LEU A 86 21.77 42.35 45.37
N VAL A 87 22.09 43.63 45.15
CA VAL A 87 21.09 44.72 45.10
C VAL A 87 21.00 45.21 43.67
N TYR A 88 19.76 45.25 43.17
CA TYR A 88 19.41 45.71 41.83
C TYR A 88 18.77 47.08 41.95
N PHE A 89 19.25 48.05 41.17
CA PHE A 89 18.67 49.38 41.15
C PHE A 89 17.95 49.58 39.83
N THR A 90 16.64 49.78 39.90
CA THR A 90 15.88 50.27 38.75
C THR A 90 15.63 51.75 38.95
N SER A 91 16.32 52.58 38.17
CA SER A 91 16.23 54.03 38.27
C SER A 91 15.17 54.55 37.29
N LYS A 92 14.23 55.34 37.80
CA LYS A 92 13.17 55.93 36.98
C LYS A 92 13.47 57.39 36.68
N LEU A 93 13.00 57.87 35.54
CA LEU A 93 13.04 59.28 35.21
C LEU A 93 12.00 60.00 36.07
N GLU A 94 12.46 60.83 37.00
CA GLU A 94 11.58 61.56 37.93
C GLU A 94 11.14 62.90 37.37
N THR A 95 11.94 63.51 36.47
CA THR A 95 11.62 64.83 35.92
C THR A 95 10.85 64.76 34.59
N LYS A 96 9.87 65.65 34.41
CA LYS A 96 9.15 65.85 33.16
C LYS A 96 9.88 66.87 32.29
N LYS A 97 9.99 66.58 31.01
CA LYS A 97 10.63 67.46 30.02
C LYS A 97 9.63 68.45 29.44
N ILE A 98 9.93 69.74 29.55
CA ILE A 98 9.07 70.81 29.05
C ILE A 98 9.83 71.64 28.02
N ASN A 99 9.21 71.79 26.84
CA ASN A 99 9.64 72.71 25.79
C ASN A 99 8.58 73.79 25.63
N ILE A 100 9.02 75.03 25.47
CA ILE A 100 8.13 76.15 25.19
C ILE A 100 8.38 76.60 23.76
N GLN A 101 7.30 76.75 23.01
CA GLN A 101 7.32 77.38 21.69
C GLN A 101 6.20 78.40 21.61
N LEU A 102 6.56 79.67 21.42
CA LEU A 102 5.60 80.73 21.19
C LEU A 102 5.18 80.74 19.71
N SER A 103 3.90 80.97 19.46
CA SER A 103 3.40 81.16 18.10
C SER A 103 3.84 82.52 17.55
N GLN A 104 4.04 82.60 16.23
CA GLN A 104 4.44 83.85 15.58
C GLN A 104 3.41 84.96 15.78
N ASP A 105 2.14 84.61 15.96
CA ASP A 105 1.07 85.58 16.26
C ASP A 105 1.29 86.23 17.63
N VAL A 106 1.61 85.45 18.67
CA VAL A 106 1.90 85.97 20.02
C VAL A 106 3.16 86.84 20.02
N VAL A 107 4.20 86.40 19.31
CA VAL A 107 5.46 87.16 19.17
C VAL A 107 5.25 88.48 18.42
N ASN A 108 4.32 88.52 17.46
CA ASN A 108 3.99 89.75 16.72
C ASN A 108 3.05 90.69 17.49
N LEU A 109 2.28 90.16 18.44
CA LEU A 109 1.27 90.90 19.20
C LEU A 109 1.81 91.59 20.45
N TYR A 110 2.86 91.04 21.08
CA TYR A 110 3.39 91.50 22.37
C TYR A 110 4.91 91.66 22.34
N GLU A 111 5.43 92.66 23.07
CA GLU A 111 6.87 92.89 23.23
C GLU A 111 7.39 92.16 24.49
N ASP A 112 8.65 91.70 24.47
CA ASP A 112 9.35 91.11 25.63
C ASP A 112 8.57 89.99 26.37
N VAL A 113 8.03 89.01 25.65
CA VAL A 113 7.32 87.87 26.26
C VAL A 113 8.29 86.92 26.96
N VAL A 114 8.08 86.70 28.25
CA VAL A 114 8.82 85.73 29.09
C VAL A 114 7.83 84.75 29.70
N ILE A 115 8.12 83.46 29.59
CA ILE A 115 7.36 82.41 30.28
C ILE A 115 8.21 81.85 31.40
N GLU A 116 7.68 81.80 32.62
CA GLU A 116 8.33 81.17 33.75
C GLU A 116 7.60 79.90 34.13
N ILE A 117 8.33 78.80 34.27
CA ILE A 117 7.81 77.54 34.81
C ILE A 117 8.42 77.30 36.18
N SER A 118 7.58 77.03 37.17
CA SER A 118 7.99 76.71 38.54
C SER A 118 7.52 75.34 38.99
N ASP A 119 8.38 74.62 39.70
CA ASP A 119 8.04 73.44 40.50
C ASP A 119 8.37 73.68 41.98
N GLU A 120 8.26 72.66 42.83
CA GLU A 120 8.55 72.78 44.26
C GLU A 120 10.04 73.06 44.58
N PHE A 121 10.94 72.95 43.59
CA PHE A 121 12.39 73.11 43.74
C PHE A 121 12.94 74.40 43.13
N GLY A 122 12.14 75.14 42.34
CA GLY A 122 12.56 76.43 41.82
C GLY A 122 11.77 76.92 40.61
N THR A 123 12.36 77.83 39.84
CA THR A 123 11.74 78.45 38.67
C THR A 123 12.75 78.61 37.55
N LEU A 124 12.34 78.29 36.32
CA LEU A 124 13.13 78.48 35.10
C LEU A 124 12.34 79.34 34.10
N SER A 125 12.96 80.44 33.65
CA SER A 125 12.37 81.40 32.72
C SER A 125 12.84 81.16 31.27
N PHE A 126 11.94 81.37 30.32
CA PHE A 126 12.10 81.19 28.88
C PHE A 126 11.78 82.49 28.17
N SER A 127 12.71 83.00 27.35
CA SER A 127 12.55 84.25 26.59
C SER A 127 11.90 84.03 25.20
N THR A 128 11.50 85.11 24.53
CA THR A 128 10.69 85.12 23.29
C THR A 128 11.19 84.19 22.18
N ASP A 129 12.50 84.03 22.04
CA ASP A 129 13.14 83.30 20.93
C ASP A 129 13.84 82.01 21.40
N GLU A 130 13.56 81.55 22.63
CA GLU A 130 14.31 80.48 23.26
C GLU A 130 13.67 79.10 23.09
N ILE A 131 14.43 78.19 22.50
CA ILE A 131 14.02 76.80 22.22
C ILE A 131 14.62 75.78 23.20
N ARG A 132 15.13 76.25 24.35
CA ARG A 132 15.72 75.34 25.36
C ARG A 132 14.64 74.48 26.00
N THR A 133 15.05 73.30 26.40
CA THR A 133 14.26 72.38 27.20
C THR A 133 14.54 72.58 28.69
N GLY A 134 13.52 72.53 29.53
CA GLY A 134 13.64 72.42 30.99
C GLY A 134 13.14 71.06 31.52
N TYR A 135 13.68 70.59 32.64
CA TYR A 135 13.27 69.35 33.31
C TYR A 135 12.77 69.66 34.73
N PHE A 136 11.52 69.34 35.05
CA PHE A 136 10.87 69.74 36.30
C PHE A 136 10.33 68.53 37.07
N LEU A 137 10.29 68.60 38.40
CA LEU A 137 9.82 67.50 39.25
C LEU A 137 8.37 67.74 39.70
N GLY A 138 7.56 66.68 39.66
CA GLY A 138 6.18 66.69 40.17
C GLY A 138 5.11 66.61 39.08
N GLU A 139 3.86 66.48 39.52
CA GLU A 139 2.67 66.35 38.66
C GLU A 139 1.97 67.70 38.41
N GLU A 140 2.33 68.75 39.15
CA GLU A 140 1.78 70.11 38.99
C GLU A 140 2.93 71.11 38.77
N PHE A 141 2.81 71.96 37.74
CA PHE A 141 3.75 73.04 37.45
C PHE A 141 3.00 74.37 37.39
N TYR A 142 3.65 75.45 37.83
CA TYR A 142 3.09 76.79 37.73
C TYR A 142 3.69 77.49 36.51
N VAL A 143 2.84 78.01 35.63
CA VAL A 143 3.27 78.72 34.42
C VAL A 143 2.84 80.18 34.51
N ASN A 144 3.81 81.09 34.52
CA ASN A 144 3.57 82.53 34.48
C ASN A 144 3.95 83.09 33.11
N ILE A 145 3.09 83.93 32.53
CA ILE A 145 3.38 84.63 31.27
C ILE A 145 3.48 86.12 31.56
N ILE A 146 4.67 86.67 31.29
CA ILE A 146 5.02 88.08 31.46
C ILE A 146 5.19 88.68 30.07
N TYR A 147 4.55 89.82 29.79
CA TYR A 147 4.66 90.48 28.49
C TYR A 147 4.49 92.00 28.61
N LYS A 148 4.95 92.74 27.61
CA LYS A 148 4.67 94.17 27.46
C LYS A 148 3.64 94.42 26.37
N ASP A 149 2.65 95.25 26.70
CA ASP A 149 1.68 95.77 25.75
C ASP A 149 1.73 97.30 25.79
N GLN A 150 2.06 97.90 24.63
CA GLN A 150 2.25 99.34 24.45
C GLN A 150 3.15 99.99 25.52
N GLY A 151 4.28 99.34 25.83
CA GLY A 151 5.30 99.86 26.76
C GLY A 151 4.99 99.67 28.25
N PHE A 152 3.88 99.04 28.62
CA PHE A 152 3.58 98.67 30.01
C PHE A 152 3.72 97.17 30.21
N GLU A 153 4.43 96.78 31.27
CA GLU A 153 4.51 95.38 31.71
C GLU A 153 3.15 94.94 32.27
N ARG A 154 2.68 93.78 31.80
CA ARG A 154 1.41 93.16 32.20
C ARG A 154 1.72 91.75 32.70
N PHE A 155 1.00 91.35 33.75
CA PHE A 155 1.09 90.01 34.36
C PHE A 155 -0.25 89.31 34.17
N ASN A 156 -0.23 88.08 33.66
CA ASN A 156 -1.37 87.18 33.77
C ASN A 156 -0.93 85.95 34.58
N VAL A 157 -1.47 85.81 35.79
CA VAL A 157 -1.24 84.65 36.65
C VAL A 157 -2.38 83.68 36.40
N ASP A 158 -2.18 82.74 35.49
CA ASP A 158 -3.14 81.66 35.28
C ASP A 158 -2.58 80.38 35.92
N THR A 159 -3.29 79.85 36.92
CA THR A 159 -2.86 78.64 37.62
C THR A 159 -3.32 77.43 36.81
N LEU A 160 -2.53 77.00 35.84
CA LEU A 160 -2.78 75.75 35.12
C LEU A 160 -2.39 74.57 36.02
N ARG A 161 -3.35 74.08 36.83
CA ARG A 161 -3.25 72.75 37.45
C ARG A 161 -3.43 71.68 36.38
N SER A 162 -2.64 70.62 36.50
CA SER A 162 -2.38 69.62 35.47
C SER A 162 -3.62 69.08 34.76
N ILE A 163 -3.51 69.03 33.44
CA ILE A 163 -4.26 68.15 32.55
C ILE A 163 -3.22 67.24 31.92
N SER A 164 -3.50 65.94 31.89
CA SER A 164 -2.63 64.87 31.35
C SER A 164 -2.07 65.20 29.97
N THR A 165 -0.96 64.54 29.61
CA THR A 165 -0.02 64.77 28.49
C THR A 165 -0.60 64.80 27.07
N GLU A 166 -1.91 64.81 26.90
CA GLU A 166 -2.57 65.03 25.63
C GLU A 166 -3.61 66.15 25.82
N VAL A 167 -3.18 67.38 25.52
CA VAL A 167 -3.95 68.61 25.22
C VAL A 167 -3.15 69.81 25.73
N ILE A 168 -2.23 70.31 24.90
CA ILE A 168 -2.15 71.76 24.61
C ILE A 168 -1.81 71.90 23.12
N ASN A 169 -2.75 71.55 22.25
CA ASN A 169 -2.75 72.15 20.93
C ASN A 169 -3.64 73.40 21.00
N GLN A 170 -2.97 74.55 21.13
CA GLN A 170 -3.48 75.92 21.01
C GLN A 170 -4.19 76.52 22.23
N LEU A 171 -3.45 77.33 23.00
CA LEU A 171 -4.02 78.51 23.67
C LEU A 171 -4.36 79.54 22.59
N ALA A 172 -5.61 79.54 22.13
CA ALA A 172 -6.10 80.54 21.18
C ALA A 172 -6.62 81.78 21.94
N ILE A 173 -5.81 82.83 22.03
CA ILE A 173 -6.27 84.14 22.50
C ILE A 173 -7.11 84.76 21.37
N LYS A 174 -8.44 84.68 21.45
CA LYS A 174 -9.33 85.47 20.58
C LYS A 174 -9.70 86.78 21.26
N ARG A 175 -9.36 87.89 20.61
CA ARG A 175 -9.93 89.21 20.92
C ARG A 175 -11.33 89.28 20.29
N THR A 176 -12.38 89.11 21.08
CA THR A 176 -13.72 89.55 20.66
C THR A 176 -13.83 91.04 20.90
N GLY A 177 -14.27 91.78 19.88
CA GLY A 177 -14.52 93.21 19.98
C GLY A 177 -15.56 93.51 21.05
N GLU A 178 -15.24 94.55 21.83
CA GLU A 178 -16.07 95.28 22.80
C GLU A 178 -16.47 94.55 24.10
N ASP A 179 -15.89 95.10 25.18
CA ASP A 179 -16.25 95.01 26.61
C ASP A 179 -15.83 93.79 27.47
N GLN A 180 -14.71 94.02 28.19
CA GLN A 180 -14.32 93.63 29.56
C GLN A 180 -14.33 92.15 30.01
N ASN A 181 -13.10 91.60 30.12
CA ASN A 181 -12.58 90.72 31.18
C ASN A 181 -13.37 89.47 31.63
N SER A 182 -13.71 88.55 30.73
CA SER A 182 -13.82 87.12 31.10
C SER A 182 -13.68 86.19 29.91
N MET A 183 -12.85 85.14 30.06
CA MET A 183 -12.69 84.03 29.11
C MET A 183 -13.58 82.86 29.56
N VAL A 184 -14.42 82.30 28.66
CA VAL A 184 -15.30 81.14 28.95
C VAL A 184 -15.02 80.01 27.95
N LEU A 185 -14.80 78.79 28.43
CA LEU A 185 -14.55 77.57 27.65
C LEU A 185 -15.87 76.84 27.31
N PRO A 186 -16.00 76.16 26.14
CA PRO A 186 -17.18 75.35 25.82
C PRO A 186 -17.10 73.94 26.44
N GLU A 187 -18.21 73.48 27.03
CA GLU A 187 -18.39 72.10 27.52
C GLU A 187 -18.61 71.12 26.34
N TYR A 188 -17.87 70.01 26.30
CA TYR A 188 -18.23 68.81 25.51
C TYR A 188 -18.06 67.51 26.32
N GLN A 189 -19.23 66.93 26.61
CA GLN A 189 -19.63 65.55 26.90
C GLN A 189 -18.55 64.46 27.06
N GLN A 190 -18.54 63.87 28.26
CA GLN A 190 -17.88 62.62 28.64
C GLN A 190 -18.32 61.43 27.76
N LYS A 191 -17.35 60.77 27.14
CA LYS A 191 -17.42 59.37 26.72
C LYS A 191 -16.32 58.65 27.46
N PHE A 192 -16.68 57.70 28.33
CA PHE A 192 -15.74 56.86 29.06
C PHE A 192 -14.86 56.11 28.05
N MET A 193 -13.54 56.27 28.14
CA MET A 193 -12.56 55.41 27.49
C MET A 193 -11.36 55.28 28.43
N ASP A 194 -10.85 54.06 28.48
CA ASP A 194 -10.04 53.47 29.53
C ASP A 194 -8.70 54.15 29.81
N ILE A 195 -8.21 53.85 31.00
CA ILE A 195 -6.90 54.26 31.52
C ILE A 195 -5.83 53.34 30.92
N GLY A 196 -4.85 53.92 30.20
CA GLY A 196 -3.49 53.37 30.10
C GLY A 196 -2.92 53.18 28.68
N ASP A 197 -2.11 54.13 28.21
CA ASP A 197 -1.25 53.96 27.02
C ASP A 197 -0.12 52.96 27.32
N ALA A 198 -0.41 51.67 27.17
CA ALA A 198 0.59 50.60 27.23
C ALA A 198 1.40 50.57 25.92
N GLN A 199 2.69 50.26 26.02
CA GLN A 199 3.44 49.80 24.83
C GLN A 199 2.70 48.58 24.26
N PRO A 200 2.66 48.42 22.92
CA PRO A 200 2.10 47.20 22.35
C PRO A 200 2.87 46.01 22.94
N VAL A 201 2.17 45.08 23.58
CA VAL A 201 2.75 43.84 24.12
C VAL A 201 2.39 42.73 23.16
N GLY A 202 3.37 41.92 22.79
CA GLY A 202 3.15 40.80 21.91
C GLY A 202 4.19 39.72 22.15
N SER A 203 3.88 38.52 21.71
CA SER A 203 4.87 37.47 21.57
C SER A 203 4.76 36.86 20.19
N PHE A 204 5.86 36.33 19.68
CA PHE A 204 5.80 35.47 18.51
C PHE A 204 6.41 34.12 18.84
N SER A 205 6.05 33.12 18.07
CA SER A 205 6.75 31.86 18.02
C SER A 205 7.06 31.55 16.56
N ILE A 206 8.24 30.99 16.35
CA ILE A 206 8.65 30.37 15.10
C ILE A 206 9.14 28.96 15.40
N LEU A 207 8.88 28.04 14.48
CA LEU A 207 9.43 26.70 14.59
C LEU A 207 10.96 26.76 14.46
N PRO A 208 11.71 25.96 15.25
CA PRO A 208 13.17 26.02 15.30
C PRO A 208 13.83 25.54 13.99
N TYR A 209 13.12 24.73 13.20
CA TYR A 209 13.63 24.20 11.94
C TYR A 209 12.69 24.52 10.76
N ALA A 210 13.26 24.70 9.58
CA ALA A 210 12.54 24.79 8.31
C ALA A 210 13.35 24.17 7.17
N VAL A 211 12.70 23.97 6.02
CA VAL A 211 13.32 23.46 4.80
C VAL A 211 13.44 24.59 3.78
N LYS A 212 14.59 24.68 3.12
CA LYS A 212 14.84 25.65 2.05
C LYS A 212 13.76 25.53 0.97
N GLY A 213 13.21 26.67 0.53
CA GLY A 213 12.17 26.71 -0.49
C GLY A 213 10.76 26.39 0.02
N MET A 214 10.61 26.01 1.29
CA MET A 214 9.32 25.81 1.92
C MET A 214 8.87 27.00 2.74
N ALA A 215 7.56 27.18 2.81
CA ALA A 215 6.92 28.14 3.69
C ALA A 215 7.07 27.70 5.16
N THR A 216 7.54 28.60 6.00
CA THR A 216 7.41 28.50 7.46
C THR A 216 6.41 29.55 7.94
N GLU A 217 5.58 29.17 8.90
CA GLU A 217 4.58 30.06 9.48
C GLU A 217 5.11 30.67 10.78
N MET A 218 4.84 31.96 10.98
CA MET A 218 5.02 32.61 12.26
C MET A 218 3.68 32.86 12.90
N LEU A 219 3.59 32.48 14.17
CA LEU A 219 2.43 32.77 14.99
C LEU A 219 2.76 33.99 15.83
N PHE A 220 2.03 35.06 15.59
CA PHE A 220 1.99 36.21 16.49
C PHE A 220 0.82 36.03 17.45
N THR A 221 1.06 36.18 18.74
CA THR A 221 0.00 36.24 19.76
C THR A 221 -0.10 37.67 20.25
N GLU A 222 -1.21 38.32 19.92
CA GLU A 222 -1.51 39.70 20.28
C GLU A 222 -1.84 39.84 21.78
N ASP A 223 -1.45 40.98 22.36
CA ASP A 223 -2.10 41.62 23.50
C ASP A 223 -2.48 43.05 23.08
N GLU A 224 -3.53 43.62 23.69
CA GLU A 224 -4.34 44.72 23.16
C GLU A 224 -3.53 45.91 22.56
N ASN A 225 -3.98 46.40 21.39
CA ASN A 225 -3.58 47.66 20.73
C ASN A 225 -2.40 47.62 19.73
N VAL A 226 -2.19 46.55 18.96
CA VAL A 226 -1.22 46.57 17.83
C VAL A 226 -1.86 47.17 16.57
N GLU A 227 -1.14 47.98 15.79
CA GLU A 227 -1.62 48.55 14.51
C GLU A 227 -0.92 47.91 13.30
N TYR A 228 0.39 47.69 13.39
CA TYR A 228 1.15 46.95 12.37
C TYR A 228 2.37 46.22 12.97
N ILE A 229 2.81 45.18 12.27
CA ILE A 229 3.96 44.33 12.61
C ILE A 229 4.98 44.41 11.49
N SER A 230 6.27 44.51 11.85
CA SER A 230 7.40 44.53 10.92
C SER A 230 8.37 43.39 11.24
N TYR A 231 8.49 42.41 10.35
CA TYR A 231 9.36 41.24 10.51
C TYR A 231 10.74 41.46 9.87
N ASP A 232 11.81 41.08 10.57
CA ASP A 232 13.16 40.89 10.04
C ASP A 232 13.50 39.39 10.10
N PHE A 233 13.72 38.78 8.95
CA PHE A 233 14.01 37.35 8.82
C PHE A 233 15.50 37.00 8.97
N GLY A 234 16.36 37.98 9.21
CA GLY A 234 17.79 37.78 9.44
C GLY A 234 18.58 37.37 8.19
N ASN A 235 17.96 37.34 7.01
CA ASN A 235 18.58 36.98 5.73
C ASN A 235 19.00 38.19 4.87
N GLY A 236 18.82 39.41 5.38
CA GLY A 236 19.14 40.65 4.66
C GLY A 236 18.13 41.04 3.57
N ALA A 237 16.95 40.40 3.50
CA ALA A 237 15.89 40.76 2.56
C ALA A 237 15.16 42.08 2.91
N GLY A 238 15.44 42.65 4.08
CA GLY A 238 14.79 43.85 4.60
C GLY A 238 13.56 43.53 5.45
N LEU A 239 12.88 44.58 5.92
CA LEU A 239 11.72 44.47 6.81
C LEU A 239 10.43 44.23 6.02
N ILE A 240 9.62 43.26 6.43
CA ILE A 240 8.28 43.01 5.88
C ILE A 240 7.23 43.57 6.84
N VAL A 241 6.42 44.53 6.38
CA VAL A 241 5.39 45.19 7.18
C VAL A 241 4.00 44.65 6.82
N THR A 242 3.22 44.23 7.82
CA THR A 242 1.83 43.77 7.68
C THR A 242 0.93 44.45 8.71
N SER A 243 -0.31 44.73 8.31
CA SER A 243 -1.39 45.25 9.17
C SER A 243 -2.46 44.19 9.47
N SER A 244 -2.30 42.96 8.98
CA SER A 244 -3.19 41.84 9.32
C SER A 244 -2.63 41.12 10.55
N LEU A 245 -3.28 41.33 11.70
CA LEU A 245 -2.85 40.81 13.00
C LEU A 245 -3.36 39.39 13.28
N ASN A 246 -4.30 38.89 12.46
CA ASN A 246 -5.05 37.66 12.72
C ASN A 246 -4.64 36.47 11.84
N ASP A 247 -3.70 36.64 10.91
CA ASP A 247 -3.24 35.55 10.04
C ASP A 247 -1.75 35.24 10.28
N PRO A 248 -1.36 33.96 10.38
CA PRO A 248 0.05 33.59 10.43
C PRO A 248 0.75 34.10 9.18
N LEU A 249 1.87 34.83 9.37
CA LEU A 249 2.67 35.26 8.24
C LEU A 249 3.48 34.06 7.74
N SER A 250 3.34 33.75 6.46
CA SER A 250 4.11 32.73 5.76
C SER A 250 5.36 33.33 5.12
N TYR A 251 6.52 32.71 5.32
CA TYR A 251 7.79 33.16 4.74
C TYR A 251 8.64 31.99 4.22
N THR A 252 9.36 32.20 3.10
CA THR A 252 10.19 31.17 2.45
C THR A 252 11.65 31.59 2.40
N TYR A 253 12.53 30.74 2.96
CA TYR A 253 13.98 30.92 2.88
C TYR A 253 14.55 30.24 1.63
N ASN A 254 15.23 31.00 0.77
CA ASN A 254 15.82 30.47 -0.47
C ASN A 254 17.21 29.85 -0.30
N ALA A 255 17.81 29.94 0.89
CA ALA A 255 19.11 29.37 1.20
C ALA A 255 19.08 28.72 2.58
N GLY A 256 19.77 27.58 2.71
CA GLY A 256 19.99 26.94 4.01
C GLY A 256 20.93 27.75 4.89
N GLY A 257 20.75 27.70 6.20
CA GLY A 257 21.54 28.44 7.17
C GLY A 257 20.79 28.72 8.48
N LEU A 258 21.52 29.30 9.44
CA LEU A 258 20.96 29.75 10.71
C LEU A 258 20.58 31.22 10.61
N TYR A 259 19.33 31.55 10.89
CA TYR A 259 18.79 32.90 10.84
C TYR A 259 18.27 33.36 12.20
N SER A 260 18.36 34.66 12.44
CA SER A 260 17.82 35.31 13.64
C SER A 260 16.61 36.13 13.25
N VAL A 261 15.41 35.64 13.57
CA VAL A 261 14.14 36.30 13.25
C VAL A 261 13.79 37.23 14.40
N SER A 262 13.53 38.50 14.09
CA SER A 262 13.00 39.47 15.06
C SER A 262 11.81 40.18 14.45
N LEU A 263 10.96 40.74 15.30
CA LEU A 263 9.87 41.58 14.81
C LEU A 263 9.72 42.82 15.67
N VAL A 264 9.17 43.86 15.04
CA VAL A 264 8.83 45.13 15.67
C VAL A 264 7.31 45.28 15.59
N ILE A 265 6.65 45.40 16.74
CA ILE A 265 5.23 45.73 16.83
C ILE A 265 5.07 47.22 17.06
N VAL A 266 4.09 47.83 16.40
CA VAL A 266 3.85 49.27 16.46
C VAL A 266 2.37 49.54 16.63
N ASN A 267 2.07 50.54 17.44
CA ASN A 267 0.75 51.17 17.52
C ASN A 267 0.88 52.67 17.19
N GLY A 268 -0.24 53.40 17.18
CA GLY A 268 -0.27 54.83 16.86
C GLY A 268 0.64 55.74 17.71
N TYR A 269 1.27 55.22 18.77
CA TYR A 269 1.98 55.99 19.79
C TYR A 269 3.40 55.46 20.13
N ALA A 270 3.66 54.15 20.02
CA ALA A 270 4.91 53.51 20.44
C ALA A 270 5.26 52.27 19.59
N ARG A 271 6.55 51.88 19.63
CA ARG A 271 7.07 50.64 19.04
C ARG A 271 7.75 49.79 20.10
N ASP A 272 7.58 48.48 20.00
CA ASP A 272 8.33 47.49 20.78
C ASP A 272 9.04 46.50 19.84
N THR A 273 10.23 46.05 20.21
CA THR A 273 11.02 45.07 19.45
C THR A 273 11.09 43.79 20.25
N LEU A 274 10.45 42.75 19.72
CA LEU A 274 10.46 41.43 20.37
C LEU A 274 11.82 40.75 20.15
N ALA A 275 12.24 39.97 21.16
CA ALA A 275 13.53 39.29 21.18
C ALA A 275 13.70 38.36 19.97
N ALA A 276 14.92 38.30 19.44
CA ALA A 276 15.19 37.48 18.28
C ALA A 276 15.11 35.97 18.61
N GLN A 277 14.42 35.20 17.78
CA GLN A 277 14.38 33.74 17.82
C GLN A 277 15.25 33.16 16.71
N GLN A 278 15.86 32.00 16.95
CA GLN A 278 16.67 31.32 15.95
C GLN A 278 15.83 30.33 15.18
N ILE A 279 16.06 30.29 13.86
CA ILE A 279 15.55 29.26 12.97
C ILE A 279 16.69 28.72 12.12
N GLU A 280 16.81 27.40 12.05
CA GLU A 280 17.73 26.71 11.16
C GLU A 280 17.00 26.18 9.93
N VAL A 281 17.42 26.66 8.77
CA VAL A 281 16.88 26.25 7.47
C VAL A 281 17.81 25.20 6.89
N LEU A 282 17.32 23.98 6.74
CA LEU A 282 18.06 22.89 6.12
C LEU A 282 17.97 23.00 4.59
N PRO A 283 19.08 22.77 3.85
CA PRO A 283 19.06 22.68 2.40
C PRO A 283 18.52 21.32 1.90
N ALA A 284 17.75 20.62 2.72
CA ALA A 284 17.37 19.23 2.47
C ALA A 284 16.50 19.08 1.22
N GLU A 285 16.77 18.05 0.43
CA GLU A 285 16.06 17.76 -0.81
C GLU A 285 15.91 16.25 -1.04
N THR A 286 14.82 15.86 -1.68
CA THR A 286 14.56 14.48 -2.08
C THR A 286 15.13 14.22 -3.47
N LEU A 287 16.04 13.27 -3.55
CA LEU A 287 16.62 12.75 -4.77
C LEU A 287 15.99 11.40 -5.08
N LEU A 288 15.58 11.20 -6.34
CA LEU A 288 15.05 9.93 -6.83
C LEU A 288 15.99 9.36 -7.88
N SER A 289 16.21 8.05 -7.82
CA SER A 289 16.73 7.28 -8.94
C SER A 289 15.87 6.04 -9.15
N GLN A 290 15.45 5.83 -10.39
CA GLN A 290 14.74 4.64 -10.82
C GLN A 290 15.76 3.66 -11.42
N ASP A 291 15.77 2.42 -10.95
CA ASP A 291 16.44 1.36 -11.69
C ASP A 291 15.62 1.12 -12.97
N VAL A 292 16.28 1.07 -14.12
CA VAL A 292 15.80 0.74 -15.49
C VAL A 292 14.28 0.77 -15.73
N VAL A 293 13.83 1.50 -16.76
CA VAL A 293 12.42 1.50 -17.25
C VAL A 293 11.82 0.09 -17.20
N GLY A 294 10.73 -0.08 -16.45
CA GLY A 294 10.05 -1.38 -16.28
C GLY A 294 10.29 -2.07 -14.93
N ASP A 295 11.38 -1.76 -14.23
CA ASP A 295 11.56 -2.22 -12.85
C ASP A 295 10.64 -1.38 -11.96
N LYS A 296 9.74 -2.04 -11.22
CA LYS A 296 8.79 -1.38 -10.31
C LYS A 296 9.49 -0.84 -9.06
N LYS A 297 10.73 -0.39 -9.18
CA LYS A 297 11.64 -0.13 -8.08
C LYS A 297 12.14 1.31 -8.13
N VAL A 298 11.99 2.01 -7.01
CA VAL A 298 12.51 3.37 -6.82
C VAL A 298 13.48 3.40 -5.65
N PHE A 299 14.61 4.06 -5.84
CA PHE A 299 15.53 4.42 -4.78
C PHE A 299 15.35 5.90 -4.45
N VAL A 300 15.18 6.18 -3.16
CA VAL A 300 15.00 7.51 -2.60
C VAL A 300 16.19 7.82 -1.71
N GLU A 301 16.77 9.01 -1.87
CA GLU A 301 17.81 9.56 -1.01
C GLU A 301 17.40 10.96 -0.56
N VAL A 302 17.64 11.28 0.70
CA VAL A 302 17.44 12.63 1.26
C VAL A 302 18.81 13.25 1.52
N ASP A 303 19.21 14.19 0.67
CA ASP A 303 20.46 14.94 0.85
C ASP A 303 20.22 16.18 1.74
N GLY A 304 21.29 16.75 2.31
CA GLY A 304 21.26 18.04 2.99
C GLY A 304 20.71 18.04 4.43
N THR A 305 20.64 16.87 5.07
CA THR A 305 20.06 16.66 6.42
C THR A 305 20.95 17.13 7.58
N ASN A 306 22.24 17.33 7.33
CA ASN A 306 23.26 17.74 8.33
C ASN A 306 23.33 16.84 9.59
N ASN A 307 22.92 15.58 9.49
CA ASN A 307 22.85 14.61 10.61
C ASN A 307 21.98 15.05 11.79
N LYS A 308 20.92 15.82 11.54
CA LYS A 308 19.98 16.30 12.59
C LYS A 308 18.64 15.59 12.62
N VAL A 309 18.39 14.71 11.65
CA VAL A 309 17.10 14.04 11.48
C VAL A 309 17.05 12.82 12.39
N ASP A 310 16.02 12.76 13.23
CA ASP A 310 15.74 11.62 14.11
C ASP A 310 15.16 10.45 13.30
N GLU A 311 14.26 10.76 12.37
CA GLU A 311 13.45 9.79 11.63
C GLU A 311 12.97 10.39 10.29
N PHE A 312 12.89 9.57 9.26
CA PHE A 312 12.31 9.88 7.96
C PHE A 312 11.00 9.12 7.80
N ILE A 313 10.00 9.81 7.24
CA ILE A 313 8.68 9.27 6.91
C ILE A 313 8.57 9.30 5.38
N TYR A 314 8.59 8.14 4.75
CA TYR A 314 8.45 7.97 3.30
C TYR A 314 7.03 7.51 2.99
N ASN A 315 6.26 8.32 2.26
CA ASN A 315 4.98 7.93 1.69
C ASN A 315 5.14 7.81 0.17
N PHE A 316 4.99 6.59 -0.36
CA PHE A 316 5.24 6.29 -1.77
C PHE A 316 4.03 6.54 -2.68
N GLY A 317 2.89 6.95 -2.13
CA GLY A 317 1.68 7.25 -2.89
C GLY A 317 0.88 6.02 -3.34
N ASP A 318 1.35 4.81 -3.04
CA ASP A 318 0.69 3.52 -3.30
C ASP A 318 -0.03 2.95 -2.06
N GLY A 319 -0.13 3.75 -0.99
CA GLY A 319 -0.66 3.35 0.30
C GLY A 319 0.40 2.85 1.29
N ASN A 320 1.64 2.63 0.84
CA ASN A 320 2.75 2.26 1.73
C ASN A 320 3.39 3.50 2.36
N ILE A 321 3.45 3.50 3.70
CA ILE A 321 4.17 4.49 4.49
C ILE A 321 5.25 3.74 5.28
N ILE A 322 6.50 4.12 5.07
CA ILE A 322 7.66 3.52 5.72
C ILE A 322 8.33 4.57 6.59
N ILE A 323 8.59 4.19 7.84
CA ILE A 323 9.29 5.02 8.83
C ILE A 323 10.69 4.41 9.04
N SER A 324 11.73 5.22 8.88
CA SER A 324 13.13 4.74 8.89
C SER A 324 14.07 5.80 9.45
N ASN A 325 15.16 5.36 10.08
CA ASN A 325 16.24 6.25 10.53
C ASN A 325 17.33 6.44 9.46
N ASN A 326 17.18 5.80 8.29
CA ASN A 326 18.09 5.95 7.16
C ASN A 326 17.54 7.02 6.21
N ASP A 327 18.44 7.87 5.73
CA ASP A 327 18.23 8.88 4.70
C ASP A 327 18.13 8.28 3.28
N THR A 328 18.31 6.97 3.14
CA THR A 328 18.10 6.22 1.90
C THR A 328 17.07 5.10 2.08
N LEU A 329 16.23 4.89 1.06
CA LEU A 329 15.24 3.81 1.05
C LEU A 329 14.99 3.29 -0.38
N THR A 330 14.81 1.98 -0.52
CA THR A 330 14.35 1.35 -1.76
C THR A 330 12.91 0.88 -1.58
N HIS A 331 12.03 1.21 -2.52
CA HIS A 331 10.63 0.76 -2.53
C HIS A 331 10.29 0.04 -3.83
N HIS A 332 9.43 -0.97 -3.72
CA HIS A 332 8.93 -1.76 -4.84
C HIS A 332 7.42 -1.55 -4.97
N TYR A 333 6.99 -0.96 -6.08
CA TYR A 333 5.60 -0.82 -6.45
C TYR A 333 5.04 -2.16 -6.93
N VAL A 334 3.78 -2.42 -6.58
CA VAL A 334 3.05 -3.62 -7.02
C VAL A 334 2.39 -3.38 -8.38
N SER A 335 2.00 -2.14 -8.66
CA SER A 335 1.31 -1.72 -9.88
C SER A 335 2.11 -0.65 -10.62
N HIS A 336 1.85 -0.55 -11.91
CA HIS A 336 2.29 0.56 -12.74
C HIS A 336 1.41 1.80 -12.45
N GLY A 337 1.91 2.99 -12.78
CA GLY A 337 1.16 4.23 -12.63
C GLY A 337 2.01 5.44 -12.22
N ASN A 338 1.32 6.56 -12.03
CA ASN A 338 1.90 7.80 -11.54
C ASN A 338 1.79 7.89 -10.02
N TYR A 339 2.92 7.98 -9.34
CA TYR A 339 2.98 8.04 -7.89
C TYR A 339 3.61 9.34 -7.42
N ASN A 340 3.01 9.94 -6.39
CA ASN A 340 3.59 11.07 -5.66
C ASN A 340 4.29 10.55 -4.42
N ILE A 341 5.60 10.77 -4.35
CA ILE A 341 6.43 10.43 -3.22
C ILE A 341 6.53 11.68 -2.33
N ASP A 342 5.97 11.57 -1.14
CA ASP A 342 6.05 12.57 -0.08
C ASP A 342 7.02 12.08 0.99
N VAL A 343 8.12 12.82 1.18
CA VAL A 343 9.08 12.54 2.24
C VAL A 343 8.97 13.61 3.31
N SER A 344 8.97 13.22 4.58
CA SER A 344 9.07 14.15 5.70
C SER A 344 10.19 13.75 6.66
N MET A 345 10.82 14.74 7.28
CA MET A 345 11.86 14.55 8.28
C MET A 345 11.32 14.93 9.65
N LYS A 346 11.68 14.16 10.68
CA LYS A 346 11.37 14.48 12.06
C LYS A 346 12.64 14.96 12.79
N ILE A 347 12.55 16.12 13.42
CA ILE A 347 13.63 16.75 14.20
C ILE A 347 13.03 17.31 15.49
N ASP A 348 13.46 16.84 16.66
CA ASP A 348 13.01 17.36 17.97
C ASP A 348 11.46 17.45 18.06
N GLU A 349 10.76 16.37 17.66
CA GLU A 349 9.29 16.25 17.57
C GLU A 349 8.61 17.04 16.44
N GLN A 350 9.31 17.95 15.75
CA GLN A 350 8.79 18.67 14.58
C GLN A 350 8.86 17.82 13.31
N VAL A 351 7.77 17.76 12.54
CA VAL A 351 7.73 17.11 11.22
C VAL A 351 7.84 18.16 10.13
N LEU A 352 8.84 18.02 9.28
CA LEU A 352 9.16 18.90 8.16
C LEU A 352 8.94 18.16 6.84
N PRO A 353 7.96 18.57 6.02
CA PRO A 353 7.80 18.00 4.69
C PRO A 353 8.98 18.38 3.78
N LEU A 354 9.23 17.55 2.77
CA LEU A 354 10.11 17.82 1.64
C LEU A 354 9.28 17.97 0.36
N GLU A 355 9.91 18.47 -0.70
CA GLU A 355 9.22 18.68 -1.98
C GLU A 355 8.71 17.33 -2.52
N THR A 356 7.41 17.25 -2.79
CA THR A 356 6.80 16.08 -3.42
C THR A 356 7.48 15.80 -4.77
N LYS A 357 7.91 14.55 -4.97
CA LYS A 357 8.46 14.10 -6.25
C LYS A 357 7.49 13.14 -6.90
N SER A 358 7.20 13.35 -8.18
CA SER A 358 6.38 12.42 -8.95
C SER A 358 7.28 11.46 -9.74
N ILE A 359 6.88 10.18 -9.77
CA ILE A 359 7.49 9.16 -10.61
C ILE A 359 6.41 8.47 -11.44
N GLU A 360 6.77 8.09 -12.65
CA GLU A 360 5.96 7.25 -13.53
C GLU A 360 6.58 5.85 -13.56
N ILE A 361 5.82 4.86 -13.09
CA ILE A 361 6.17 3.45 -13.20
C ILE A 361 5.45 2.94 -14.45
N THR A 362 6.12 2.93 -15.59
CA THR A 362 5.54 2.44 -16.85
C THR A 362 5.69 0.92 -16.98
N PRO A 363 4.81 0.22 -17.70
CA PRO A 363 4.98 -1.18 -17.96
C PRO A 363 6.16 -1.45 -18.88
N ASP A 364 6.88 -2.54 -18.62
CA ASP A 364 7.88 -3.02 -19.57
C ASP A 364 7.17 -3.73 -20.72
N CYS A 365 6.93 -2.99 -21.80
CA CYS A 365 6.34 -3.53 -23.03
C CYS A 365 7.25 -4.55 -23.75
N GLN A 366 8.46 -4.79 -23.27
CA GLN A 366 9.39 -5.82 -23.76
C GLN A 366 9.57 -6.98 -22.77
N ASP A 367 8.85 -6.96 -21.64
CA ASP A 367 8.79 -8.08 -20.71
C ASP A 367 8.31 -9.34 -21.42
N GLU A 368 9.00 -10.46 -21.18
CA GLU A 368 8.77 -11.72 -21.87
C GLU A 368 7.35 -12.26 -21.60
N LEU A 369 6.86 -12.16 -20.37
CA LEU A 369 5.49 -12.56 -20.03
C LEU A 369 4.49 -11.69 -20.79
N MET A 370 4.69 -10.37 -20.86
CA MET A 370 3.76 -9.47 -21.57
C MET A 370 3.77 -9.67 -23.09
N LEU A 371 4.92 -9.95 -23.68
CA LEU A 371 5.04 -10.30 -25.09
C LEU A 371 4.31 -11.61 -25.39
N LEU A 372 4.48 -12.63 -24.54
CA LEU A 372 3.88 -13.94 -24.74
C LEU A 372 2.38 -13.95 -24.44
N LEU A 373 1.94 -13.27 -23.38
CA LEU A 373 0.56 -13.24 -22.89
C LEU A 373 -0.34 -12.34 -23.73
N ALA A 374 0.13 -11.14 -24.08
CA ALA A 374 -0.67 -10.08 -24.69
C ALA A 374 -0.09 -9.53 -25.99
N GLY A 375 1.06 -9.99 -26.47
CA GLY A 375 1.71 -9.49 -27.70
C GLY A 375 2.49 -8.19 -27.51
N GLY A 376 2.68 -7.74 -26.26
CA GLY A 376 3.27 -6.44 -25.93
C GLY A 376 2.28 -5.28 -26.07
N CYS A 377 2.73 -4.09 -25.66
CA CYS A 377 1.90 -2.89 -25.69
C CYS A 377 1.50 -2.47 -27.11
N ASP A 378 0.29 -1.95 -27.24
CA ASP A 378 -0.26 -1.39 -28.48
C ASP A 378 -0.40 -2.43 -29.62
N SER A 379 -0.31 -3.72 -29.29
CA SER A 379 -0.72 -4.82 -30.17
C SER A 379 -2.25 -5.00 -30.15
N GLU A 380 -2.79 -5.81 -31.07
CA GLU A 380 -4.22 -6.18 -31.04
C GLU A 380 -4.57 -7.13 -29.87
N GLY A 381 -3.58 -7.54 -29.08
CA GLY A 381 -3.70 -8.55 -28.03
C GLY A 381 -3.49 -9.98 -28.55
N LYS A 382 -3.47 -10.92 -27.62
CA LYS A 382 -3.43 -12.36 -27.91
C LYS A 382 -4.66 -13.05 -27.32
N THR A 383 -5.26 -13.94 -28.10
CA THR A 383 -6.50 -14.62 -27.73
C THR A 383 -6.24 -16.06 -27.33
N TRP A 384 -6.67 -16.40 -26.13
CA TRP A 384 -6.52 -17.72 -25.54
C TRP A 384 -7.87 -18.44 -25.47
N LYS A 385 -7.85 -19.77 -25.60
CA LYS A 385 -9.00 -20.67 -25.41
C LYS A 385 -8.61 -21.80 -24.46
N LEU A 386 -9.59 -22.42 -23.80
CA LEU A 386 -9.35 -23.64 -23.01
C LEU A 386 -8.70 -24.72 -23.88
N SER A 387 -7.64 -25.34 -23.36
CA SER A 387 -6.95 -26.44 -24.04
C SER A 387 -7.75 -27.74 -23.92
N VAL A 388 -7.66 -28.58 -24.94
CA VAL A 388 -8.16 -29.96 -24.91
C VAL A 388 -7.03 -31.00 -24.94
N SER A 389 -5.78 -30.58 -24.75
CA SER A 389 -4.64 -31.51 -24.68
C SER A 389 -4.67 -32.37 -23.42
N GLU A 390 -3.78 -33.36 -23.37
CA GLU A 390 -3.45 -34.03 -22.09
C GLU A 390 -2.98 -32.99 -21.07
N GLY A 391 -3.37 -33.16 -19.81
CA GLY A 391 -3.12 -32.22 -18.72
C GLY A 391 -3.78 -30.85 -18.89
N ALA A 392 -4.87 -30.76 -19.67
CA ALA A 392 -5.68 -29.55 -19.76
C ALA A 392 -6.21 -29.07 -18.40
N ILE A 393 -6.49 -30.03 -17.50
CA ILE A 393 -6.81 -29.78 -16.09
C ILE A 393 -6.06 -30.75 -15.18
N GLY A 394 -5.68 -30.30 -13.99
CA GLY A 394 -4.98 -31.14 -13.03
C GLY A 394 -5.06 -30.62 -11.58
N ILE A 395 -4.62 -31.47 -10.65
CA ILE A 395 -4.51 -31.17 -9.23
C ILE A 395 -3.09 -31.53 -8.78
N GLY A 396 -2.44 -30.64 -8.04
CA GLY A 396 -1.17 -30.89 -7.38
C GLY A 396 -1.23 -30.49 -5.92
N ASP A 397 -0.35 -31.06 -5.11
CA ASP A 397 -0.21 -30.63 -3.71
C ASP A 397 0.43 -29.23 -3.61
N GLU A 398 0.40 -28.63 -2.42
CA GLU A 398 0.96 -27.28 -2.19
C GLU A 398 2.47 -27.17 -2.49
N ALA A 399 3.22 -28.27 -2.38
CA ALA A 399 4.67 -28.30 -2.53
C ALA A 399 5.12 -28.63 -3.97
N SER A 400 4.25 -29.24 -4.77
CA SER A 400 4.52 -29.66 -6.14
C SER A 400 4.52 -28.49 -7.12
N GLU A 401 5.39 -28.59 -8.13
CA GLU A 401 5.40 -27.68 -9.29
C GLU A 401 4.59 -28.23 -10.48
N SER A 402 3.95 -29.39 -10.29
CA SER A 402 3.18 -30.12 -11.30
C SER A 402 1.88 -30.70 -10.73
N SER A 403 1.01 -31.14 -11.63
CA SER A 403 -0.30 -31.75 -11.33
C SER A 403 -0.18 -33.23 -10.91
N ASP A 404 0.59 -33.49 -9.84
CA ASP A 404 1.00 -34.85 -9.45
C ASP A 404 -0.11 -35.68 -8.79
N LEU A 405 -1.14 -35.04 -8.23
CA LEU A 405 -2.26 -35.75 -7.61
C LEU A 405 -3.27 -36.23 -8.66
N TYR A 406 -3.48 -35.42 -9.70
CA TYR A 406 -4.38 -35.75 -10.81
C TYR A 406 -3.98 -34.98 -12.06
N THR A 407 -3.97 -35.65 -13.21
CA THR A 407 -3.78 -35.03 -14.54
C THR A 407 -4.81 -35.60 -15.50
N SER A 408 -5.49 -34.75 -16.26
CA SER A 408 -6.52 -35.16 -17.20
C SER A 408 -5.94 -35.80 -18.47
N ASN A 409 -6.68 -36.75 -19.05
CA ASN A 409 -6.37 -37.27 -20.39
C ASN A 409 -6.61 -36.23 -21.49
N SER A 410 -6.11 -36.50 -22.70
CA SER A 410 -6.43 -35.73 -23.90
C SER A 410 -7.95 -35.73 -24.16
N GLY A 411 -8.52 -34.59 -24.53
CA GLY A 411 -9.95 -34.46 -24.82
C GLY A 411 -10.86 -34.40 -23.59
N TYR A 412 -10.32 -34.08 -22.41
CA TYR A 412 -11.08 -34.02 -21.15
C TYR A 412 -12.39 -33.23 -21.26
N PHE A 413 -12.35 -32.01 -21.79
CA PHE A 413 -13.53 -31.15 -21.88
C PHE A 413 -14.52 -31.53 -22.99
N ILE A 414 -14.17 -32.45 -23.89
CA ILE A 414 -15.05 -32.92 -24.98
C ILE A 414 -15.61 -34.33 -24.72
N GLY A 415 -15.54 -34.80 -23.48
CA GLY A 415 -16.11 -36.08 -23.08
C GLY A 415 -15.12 -37.17 -22.73
N ASN A 416 -13.79 -36.95 -22.83
CA ASN A 416 -12.80 -37.93 -22.33
C ASN A 416 -12.48 -37.69 -20.84
N ASN A 417 -13.53 -37.56 -20.02
CA ASN A 417 -13.45 -37.46 -18.57
C ASN A 417 -14.22 -38.61 -17.91
N VAL A 418 -14.03 -38.81 -16.61
CA VAL A 418 -14.63 -39.93 -15.86
C VAL A 418 -16.16 -39.98 -15.95
N GLU A 419 -16.82 -38.85 -16.23
CA GLU A 419 -18.27 -38.75 -16.37
C GLU A 419 -18.78 -38.86 -17.82
N ASN A 420 -17.89 -39.00 -18.82
CA ASN A 420 -18.20 -38.91 -20.25
C ASN A 420 -18.98 -37.62 -20.62
N ARG A 421 -18.73 -36.52 -19.91
CA ARG A 421 -19.45 -35.24 -20.07
C ARG A 421 -18.73 -34.29 -21.02
N SER A 422 -19.44 -33.72 -21.98
CA SER A 422 -18.88 -32.69 -22.88
C SER A 422 -19.25 -31.28 -22.40
N PHE A 423 -18.31 -30.33 -22.51
CA PHE A 423 -18.44 -28.91 -22.19
C PHE A 423 -18.25 -28.04 -23.46
N GLU A 424 -18.83 -28.49 -24.57
CA GLU A 424 -18.72 -27.87 -25.90
C GLU A 424 -19.04 -26.37 -25.92
N ASN A 425 -20.01 -25.91 -25.12
CA ASN A 425 -20.39 -24.51 -25.13
C ASN A 425 -19.31 -23.62 -24.48
N SER A 426 -18.72 -24.10 -23.39
CA SER A 426 -17.66 -23.39 -22.67
C SER A 426 -16.34 -23.41 -23.45
N LEU A 427 -16.09 -24.43 -24.27
CA LEU A 427 -14.94 -24.49 -25.18
C LEU A 427 -14.99 -23.44 -26.31
N ALA A 428 -16.16 -22.86 -26.60
CA ALA A 428 -16.27 -21.72 -27.51
C ALA A 428 -15.71 -20.41 -26.90
N SER A 429 -15.41 -20.39 -25.60
CA SER A 429 -14.91 -19.21 -24.90
C SER A 429 -13.56 -18.74 -25.43
N ARG A 430 -13.38 -17.42 -25.50
CA ARG A 430 -12.14 -16.75 -25.89
C ARG A 430 -11.80 -15.65 -24.89
N PHE A 431 -10.52 -15.54 -24.57
CA PHE A 431 -9.99 -14.55 -23.63
C PHE A 431 -8.86 -13.79 -24.32
N THR A 432 -9.12 -12.54 -24.69
CA THR A 432 -8.14 -11.68 -25.36
C THR A 432 -7.45 -10.80 -24.34
N PHE A 433 -6.16 -11.06 -24.14
CA PHE A 433 -5.29 -10.24 -23.28
C PHE A 433 -4.71 -9.12 -24.14
N THR A 434 -4.89 -7.88 -23.69
CA THR A 434 -4.37 -6.70 -24.36
C THR A 434 -3.58 -5.86 -23.35
N ALA A 435 -2.47 -5.31 -23.82
CA ALA A 435 -1.63 -4.39 -23.08
C ALA A 435 -1.53 -3.05 -23.83
N THR A 436 -1.58 -1.95 -23.09
CA THR A 436 -1.38 -0.60 -23.64
C THR A 436 -0.22 0.08 -22.92
N SER A 437 0.42 1.04 -23.59
CA SER A 437 1.44 1.89 -22.97
C SER A 437 0.92 2.82 -21.86
N GLU A 438 -0.40 2.94 -21.68
CA GLU A 438 -1.07 3.78 -20.66
C GLU A 438 -1.67 2.96 -19.49
N ASP A 439 -1.07 1.84 -19.10
CA ASP A 439 -1.47 1.01 -17.92
C ASP A 439 -2.87 0.37 -17.97
N GLN A 440 -3.49 0.26 -19.15
CA GLN A 440 -4.75 -0.47 -19.33
C GLN A 440 -4.48 -1.89 -19.83
N PHE A 441 -4.15 -2.78 -18.89
CA PHE A 441 -4.03 -4.20 -19.15
C PHE A 441 -5.39 -4.85 -18.97
N THR A 442 -5.97 -5.33 -20.06
CA THR A 442 -7.35 -5.81 -20.06
C THR A 442 -7.45 -7.24 -20.56
N VAL A 443 -8.40 -7.98 -20.00
CA VAL A 443 -8.90 -9.22 -20.58
C VAL A 443 -10.29 -8.96 -21.12
N ALA A 444 -10.48 -9.12 -22.44
CA ALA A 444 -11.80 -9.17 -23.05
C ALA A 444 -12.28 -10.63 -23.13
N VAL A 445 -13.47 -10.88 -22.61
CA VAL A 445 -14.08 -12.22 -22.55
C VAL A 445 -15.21 -12.34 -23.56
N ASN A 446 -15.03 -13.24 -24.51
CA ASN A 446 -16.07 -13.69 -25.43
C ASN A 446 -16.46 -15.13 -25.06
N ALA A 447 -17.36 -15.27 -24.09
CA ALA A 447 -17.85 -16.54 -23.57
C ALA A 447 -19.34 -16.44 -23.22
N ASP A 448 -20.18 -17.34 -23.72
CA ASP A 448 -21.60 -17.42 -23.33
C ASP A 448 -21.85 -18.37 -22.16
N TYR A 449 -20.91 -19.30 -21.94
CA TYR A 449 -20.98 -20.35 -20.94
C TYR A 449 -19.71 -20.40 -20.09
N GLN A 450 -19.83 -21.00 -18.90
CA GLN A 450 -18.74 -21.28 -17.97
C GLN A 450 -18.86 -22.72 -17.48
N ILE A 451 -17.72 -23.33 -17.13
CA ILE A 451 -17.63 -24.61 -16.42
C ILE A 451 -17.57 -24.28 -14.93
N ASN A 452 -18.40 -24.93 -14.13
CA ASN A 452 -18.37 -24.81 -12.67
C ASN A 452 -17.88 -26.12 -12.09
N HIS A 453 -16.98 -26.04 -11.12
CA HIS A 453 -16.51 -27.18 -10.35
C HIS A 453 -17.00 -27.04 -8.91
N TRP A 454 -17.90 -27.93 -8.47
CA TRP A 454 -18.42 -27.92 -7.11
C TRP A 454 -18.17 -29.25 -6.39
N SER A 455 -17.78 -29.15 -5.13
CA SER A 455 -17.95 -30.23 -4.16
C SER A 455 -19.37 -30.14 -3.58
N LEU A 456 -20.16 -31.20 -3.75
CA LEU A 456 -21.44 -31.31 -3.06
C LEU A 456 -21.16 -31.65 -1.59
N SER A 457 -21.46 -30.71 -0.68
CA SER A 457 -21.31 -30.95 0.75
C SER A 457 -22.15 -32.17 1.17
N ASP A 458 -21.45 -33.22 1.63
CA ASP A 458 -21.93 -34.52 2.11
C ASP A 458 -21.87 -35.72 1.12
N SER A 459 -21.41 -35.54 -0.12
CA SER A 459 -21.07 -36.66 -1.02
C SER A 459 -19.65 -36.48 -1.58
N GLU A 460 -18.85 -37.55 -1.60
CA GLU A 460 -17.50 -37.55 -2.21
C GLU A 460 -17.51 -37.32 -3.75
N GLU A 461 -18.70 -37.13 -4.35
CA GLU A 461 -18.85 -36.77 -5.76
C GLU A 461 -18.57 -35.28 -5.99
N THR A 462 -17.47 -35.01 -6.70
CA THR A 462 -17.25 -33.73 -7.39
C THR A 462 -17.99 -33.77 -8.71
N VAL A 463 -18.68 -32.68 -9.08
CA VAL A 463 -19.43 -32.61 -10.33
C VAL A 463 -19.07 -31.33 -11.08
N GLU A 464 -18.68 -31.48 -12.34
CA GLU A 464 -18.45 -30.37 -13.26
C GLU A 464 -19.68 -30.13 -14.15
N PHE A 465 -20.13 -28.89 -14.32
CA PHE A 465 -21.30 -28.59 -15.14
C PHE A 465 -21.24 -27.20 -15.79
N GLU A 466 -21.90 -27.06 -16.95
CA GLU A 466 -22.00 -25.78 -17.65
C GLU A 466 -23.13 -24.91 -17.09
N THR A 467 -22.86 -23.61 -16.97
CA THR A 467 -23.89 -22.58 -16.79
C THR A 467 -23.64 -21.40 -17.72
N LEU A 468 -24.56 -20.45 -17.77
CA LEU A 468 -24.32 -19.18 -18.46
C LEU A 468 -23.16 -18.43 -17.79
N TYR A 469 -22.28 -17.86 -18.62
CA TYR A 469 -21.17 -17.04 -18.14
C TYR A 469 -21.70 -15.84 -17.36
N SER A 470 -21.24 -15.71 -16.12
CA SER A 470 -21.72 -14.72 -15.15
C SER A 470 -20.70 -13.64 -14.78
N GLY A 471 -19.46 -13.77 -15.24
CA GLY A 471 -18.37 -12.84 -14.98
C GLY A 471 -18.40 -11.55 -15.81
N PRO A 472 -17.50 -10.59 -15.51
CA PRO A 472 -17.33 -9.39 -16.33
C PRO A 472 -16.83 -9.74 -17.74
N LYS A 473 -17.38 -9.05 -18.76
CA LYS A 473 -16.95 -9.23 -20.16
C LYS A 473 -15.64 -8.51 -20.50
N VAL A 474 -15.25 -7.55 -19.68
CA VAL A 474 -13.95 -6.86 -19.73
C VAL A 474 -13.55 -6.57 -18.30
N PHE A 475 -12.31 -6.89 -17.94
CA PHE A 475 -11.72 -6.58 -16.64
C PHE A 475 -10.23 -6.32 -16.80
N ASN A 476 -9.63 -5.68 -15.79
CA ASN A 476 -8.19 -5.42 -15.82
C ASN A 476 -7.41 -6.58 -15.22
N PHE A 477 -6.15 -6.71 -15.60
CA PHE A 477 -5.21 -7.60 -14.94
C PHE A 477 -3.91 -6.87 -14.58
N ASN A 478 -3.29 -7.29 -13.50
CA ASN A 478 -1.94 -6.93 -13.13
C ASN A 478 -1.07 -8.19 -13.13
N TYR A 479 0.25 -8.02 -13.24
CA TYR A 479 1.16 -9.11 -12.98
C TYR A 479 2.26 -8.69 -11.99
N THR A 480 2.70 -9.61 -11.16
CA THR A 480 3.73 -9.43 -10.13
C THR A 480 4.62 -10.66 -10.09
N VAL A 481 5.83 -10.51 -9.56
CA VAL A 481 6.68 -11.65 -9.23
C VAL A 481 6.57 -11.91 -7.72
N ASP A 482 6.03 -13.07 -7.33
CA ASP A 482 5.98 -13.53 -5.94
C ASP A 482 6.86 -14.78 -5.78
N ASN A 483 7.80 -14.75 -4.83
CA ASN A 483 8.78 -15.82 -4.60
C ASN A 483 9.50 -16.35 -5.87
N GLY A 484 9.69 -15.47 -6.87
CA GLY A 484 10.31 -15.83 -8.15
C GLY A 484 9.39 -16.50 -9.16
N LYS A 485 8.07 -16.50 -8.93
CA LYS A 485 7.03 -16.97 -9.86
C LYS A 485 6.21 -15.78 -10.33
N ASP A 486 5.85 -15.78 -11.61
CA ASP A 486 4.94 -14.77 -12.14
C ASP A 486 3.50 -15.06 -11.68
N VAL A 487 2.81 -14.03 -11.22
CA VAL A 487 1.43 -14.09 -10.74
C VAL A 487 0.62 -13.07 -11.50
N ILE A 488 -0.48 -13.51 -12.11
CA ILE A 488 -1.48 -12.67 -12.78
C ILE A 488 -2.66 -12.49 -11.83
N SER A 489 -3.01 -11.23 -11.55
CA SER A 489 -4.14 -10.85 -10.70
C SER A 489 -5.22 -10.14 -11.50
N PHE A 490 -6.46 -10.65 -11.47
CA PHE A 490 -7.62 -10.07 -12.14
C PHE A 490 -8.41 -9.12 -11.23
N THR A 491 -8.92 -8.02 -11.80
CA THR A 491 -9.81 -7.10 -11.11
C THR A 491 -11.27 -7.50 -11.27
N ASP A 492 -12.15 -6.89 -10.46
CA ASP A 492 -13.62 -7.00 -10.61
C ASP A 492 -14.17 -8.44 -10.57
N ASN A 493 -13.44 -9.35 -9.91
CA ASN A 493 -13.73 -10.78 -9.87
C ASN A 493 -13.78 -11.42 -11.27
N GLY A 494 -12.92 -10.99 -12.19
CA GLY A 494 -12.73 -11.60 -13.50
C GLY A 494 -12.13 -13.01 -13.42
N TYR A 495 -12.51 -13.88 -14.36
CA TYR A 495 -12.01 -15.26 -14.50
C TYR A 495 -12.21 -15.79 -15.93
N LEU A 496 -11.51 -16.88 -16.27
CA LEU A 496 -11.37 -17.42 -17.63
C LEU A 496 -12.27 -18.65 -17.90
N ALA A 497 -13.59 -18.45 -17.81
CA ALA A 497 -14.69 -19.43 -18.01
C ALA A 497 -14.67 -20.74 -17.20
N TYR A 498 -13.56 -21.15 -16.59
CA TYR A 498 -13.57 -22.16 -15.53
C TYR A 498 -13.74 -21.44 -14.19
N TYR A 499 -14.90 -21.63 -13.55
CA TYR A 499 -15.29 -20.95 -12.33
C TYR A 499 -15.16 -21.86 -11.11
N GLU A 500 -14.46 -21.35 -10.10
CA GLU A 500 -14.27 -21.99 -8.81
C GLU A 500 -14.09 -20.90 -7.74
N GLU A 501 -14.31 -21.27 -6.49
CA GLU A 501 -14.12 -20.38 -5.34
C GLU A 501 -13.16 -21.03 -4.34
N TYR A 502 -12.34 -20.22 -3.67
CA TYR A 502 -11.51 -20.64 -2.55
C TYR A 502 -11.83 -19.77 -1.34
N ASN A 503 -12.13 -20.38 -0.19
CA ASN A 503 -12.63 -19.68 1.00
C ASN A 503 -13.85 -18.77 0.72
N SER A 504 -14.77 -19.23 -0.14
CA SER A 504 -15.97 -18.48 -0.56
C SER A 504 -15.69 -17.15 -1.27
N LEU A 505 -14.51 -17.03 -1.88
CA LEU A 505 -14.11 -15.91 -2.72
C LEU A 505 -13.77 -16.42 -4.13
N PRO A 506 -14.13 -15.67 -5.20
CA PRO A 506 -13.69 -15.97 -6.55
C PRO A 506 -12.17 -16.01 -6.65
N ILE A 507 -11.66 -16.95 -7.43
CA ILE A 507 -10.24 -16.99 -7.78
C ILE A 507 -9.91 -15.79 -8.66
N VAL A 508 -8.98 -14.95 -8.19
CA VAL A 508 -8.50 -13.79 -8.94
C VAL A 508 -6.99 -13.77 -9.11
N ASN A 509 -6.26 -14.65 -8.43
CA ASN A 509 -4.80 -14.75 -8.52
C ASN A 509 -4.42 -16.09 -9.16
N TYR A 510 -3.60 -16.02 -10.20
CA TYR A 510 -3.16 -17.15 -10.99
C TYR A 510 -1.64 -17.12 -11.10
N GLU A 511 -0.97 -18.15 -10.59
CA GLU A 511 0.46 -18.35 -10.83
C GLU A 511 0.66 -18.88 -12.25
N VAL A 512 1.64 -18.32 -12.97
CA VAL A 512 2.05 -18.81 -14.28
C VAL A 512 3.00 -19.98 -14.08
N VAL A 513 2.53 -21.18 -14.43
CA VAL A 513 3.35 -22.41 -14.40
C VAL A 513 4.32 -22.40 -15.57
N SER A 514 3.78 -22.09 -16.76
CA SER A 514 4.56 -21.90 -17.99
C SER A 514 3.78 -21.03 -18.97
N ILE A 515 4.51 -20.32 -19.81
CA ILE A 515 3.95 -19.58 -20.93
C ILE A 515 4.88 -19.69 -22.14
N SER A 516 4.29 -19.76 -23.32
CA SER A 516 4.99 -19.79 -24.61
C SER A 516 4.16 -19.07 -25.67
N GLU A 517 4.62 -19.06 -26.92
CA GLU A 517 3.86 -18.47 -28.03
C GLU A 517 2.52 -19.18 -28.26
N THR A 518 2.37 -20.44 -27.83
CA THR A 518 1.19 -21.26 -28.12
C THR A 518 0.41 -21.72 -26.90
N GLU A 519 1.05 -21.83 -25.74
CA GLU A 519 0.47 -22.41 -24.52
C GLU A 519 0.62 -21.45 -23.33
N LEU A 520 -0.44 -21.34 -22.52
CA LEU A 520 -0.49 -20.64 -21.25
C LEU A 520 -0.98 -21.63 -20.19
N TYR A 521 -0.13 -21.95 -19.23
CA TYR A 521 -0.46 -22.88 -18.15
C TYR A 521 -0.49 -22.14 -16.82
N LEU A 522 -1.67 -22.11 -16.20
CA LEU A 522 -1.92 -21.38 -14.97
C LEU A 522 -2.25 -22.34 -13.84
N ARG A 523 -1.96 -21.91 -12.61
CA ARG A 523 -2.47 -22.59 -11.41
C ARG A 523 -2.97 -21.61 -10.36
N TYR A 524 -3.85 -22.09 -9.49
CA TYR A 524 -4.37 -21.31 -8.37
C TYR A 524 -4.73 -22.21 -7.19
N LEU A 525 -4.80 -21.62 -6.00
CA LEU A 525 -5.10 -22.33 -4.76
C LEU A 525 -6.55 -22.80 -4.71
N ILE A 526 -6.73 -24.04 -4.27
CA ILE A 526 -8.01 -24.68 -3.99
C ILE A 526 -7.95 -25.44 -2.66
N GLU A 527 -9.11 -25.88 -2.17
CA GLU A 527 -9.19 -26.87 -1.09
C GLU A 527 -9.58 -28.22 -1.72
N TYR A 528 -8.73 -29.23 -1.54
CA TYR A 528 -8.95 -30.58 -2.06
C TYR A 528 -8.75 -31.60 -0.94
N GLU A 529 -9.77 -32.41 -0.66
CA GLU A 529 -9.78 -33.39 0.44
C GLU A 529 -9.38 -32.81 1.82
N GLY A 530 -9.71 -31.55 2.07
CA GLY A 530 -9.39 -30.84 3.32
C GLY A 530 -7.93 -30.38 3.43
N LEU A 531 -7.18 -30.41 2.33
CA LEU A 531 -5.81 -29.89 2.21
C LEU A 531 -5.77 -28.70 1.26
N VAL A 532 -4.79 -27.82 1.48
CA VAL A 532 -4.45 -26.77 0.54
C VAL A 532 -3.73 -27.41 -0.64
N SER A 533 -4.28 -27.20 -1.83
CA SER A 533 -3.80 -27.79 -3.08
C SER A 533 -3.85 -26.75 -4.20
N TYR A 534 -3.26 -27.08 -5.35
CA TYR A 534 -3.34 -26.26 -6.56
C TYR A 534 -4.18 -26.93 -7.62
N ARG A 535 -5.08 -26.15 -8.25
CA ARG A 535 -5.66 -26.51 -9.54
C ARG A 535 -4.80 -25.97 -10.65
N TYR A 536 -4.56 -26.79 -11.66
CA TYR A 536 -3.85 -26.44 -12.88
C TYR A 536 -4.83 -26.39 -14.05
N ILE A 537 -4.77 -25.33 -14.86
CA ILE A 537 -5.60 -25.17 -16.05
C ILE A 537 -4.74 -24.65 -17.20
N LYS A 538 -4.84 -25.34 -18.34
CA LYS A 538 -4.12 -25.00 -19.56
C LYS A 538 -5.03 -24.28 -20.56
N TYR A 539 -4.45 -23.26 -21.17
CA TYR A 539 -5.00 -22.53 -22.29
C TYR A 539 -4.04 -22.59 -23.47
N VAL A 540 -4.58 -22.41 -24.66
CA VAL A 540 -3.83 -22.43 -25.91
C VAL A 540 -4.22 -21.21 -26.76
N GLN A 541 -3.31 -20.69 -27.58
CA GLN A 541 -3.65 -19.64 -28.54
C GLN A 541 -4.80 -20.08 -29.46
N GLU A 542 -5.67 -19.15 -29.83
CA GLU A 542 -6.89 -19.43 -30.58
C GLU A 542 -6.62 -20.15 -31.93
N ASP A 543 -5.55 -19.77 -32.62
CA ASP A 543 -5.16 -20.27 -33.94
C ASP A 543 -4.46 -21.63 -33.90
N VAL A 544 -4.08 -22.11 -32.72
CA VAL A 544 -3.48 -23.44 -32.54
C VAL A 544 -4.56 -24.51 -32.69
N VAL A 545 -4.27 -25.50 -33.53
CA VAL A 545 -5.08 -26.71 -33.69
C VAL A 545 -4.47 -27.79 -32.82
N GLU A 546 -5.23 -28.25 -31.82
CA GLU A 546 -4.81 -29.33 -30.93
C GLU A 546 -5.19 -30.69 -31.53
N GLU A 547 -4.26 -31.64 -31.48
CA GLU A 547 -4.57 -33.05 -31.77
C GLU A 547 -5.21 -33.67 -30.53
N VAL A 548 -6.42 -34.19 -30.68
CA VAL A 548 -7.14 -34.84 -29.57
C VAL A 548 -7.12 -36.35 -29.80
N GLU A 549 -6.56 -37.07 -28.84
CA GLU A 549 -6.81 -38.50 -28.72
C GLU A 549 -8.19 -38.67 -28.07
N LEU A 550 -9.23 -38.61 -28.92
CA LEU A 550 -10.57 -38.98 -28.51
C LEU A 550 -10.59 -40.45 -28.09
N ASP A 551 -11.34 -40.76 -27.04
CA ASP A 551 -11.58 -42.15 -26.63
C ASP A 551 -12.03 -42.96 -27.85
N THR A 552 -11.58 -44.22 -27.88
CA THR A 552 -11.86 -45.11 -28.99
C THR A 552 -13.36 -45.11 -29.27
N PRO A 553 -13.83 -44.80 -30.48
CA PRO A 553 -15.25 -44.56 -30.73
C PRO A 553 -16.09 -45.79 -30.35
N LEU A 554 -17.28 -45.59 -29.80
CA LEU A 554 -18.23 -46.70 -29.55
C LEU A 554 -18.84 -47.12 -30.89
N GLU A 555 -18.49 -48.31 -31.36
CA GLU A 555 -18.91 -48.78 -32.67
C GLU A 555 -19.33 -50.25 -32.67
N GLU A 556 -20.27 -50.55 -33.55
CA GLU A 556 -20.81 -51.88 -33.74
C GLU A 556 -20.26 -52.51 -35.04
N ARG A 557 -19.06 -53.11 -34.99
CA ARG A 557 -18.40 -53.70 -36.17
C ARG A 557 -18.48 -55.22 -36.20
N SER A 558 -18.66 -55.83 -37.37
CA SER A 558 -18.59 -57.31 -37.51
C SER A 558 -17.16 -57.81 -37.31
N ILE A 559 -17.00 -58.93 -36.61
CA ILE A 559 -15.68 -59.55 -36.38
C ILE A 559 -15.64 -60.94 -37.03
N ASN A 560 -14.57 -61.25 -37.75
CA ASN A 560 -14.37 -62.57 -38.36
C ASN A 560 -12.89 -62.98 -38.37
N PHE A 561 -12.57 -64.03 -37.64
CA PHE A 561 -11.24 -64.62 -37.53
C PHE A 561 -11.29 -66.11 -37.91
N PRO A 562 -10.78 -66.50 -39.10
CA PRO A 562 -10.84 -67.88 -39.57
C PRO A 562 -10.00 -68.87 -38.75
N PHE A 563 -8.86 -68.41 -38.20
CA PHE A 563 -7.83 -69.24 -37.55
C PHE A 563 -7.37 -70.46 -38.36
N ASN A 564 -7.12 -70.28 -39.65
CA ASN A 564 -6.71 -71.38 -40.55
C ASN A 564 -5.26 -71.28 -41.06
N SER A 565 -4.56 -70.18 -40.83
CA SER A 565 -3.20 -69.96 -41.36
C SER A 565 -2.38 -68.94 -40.58
N ASN A 566 -3.05 -67.95 -40.00
CA ASN A 566 -2.51 -66.97 -39.09
C ASN A 566 -3.59 -66.57 -38.06
N LEU A 567 -3.23 -65.72 -37.12
CA LEU A 567 -4.14 -65.16 -36.11
C LEU A 567 -4.84 -63.88 -36.58
N ASN A 568 -4.73 -63.54 -37.87
CA ASN A 568 -5.33 -62.33 -38.44
C ASN A 568 -6.81 -62.58 -38.79
N GLY A 569 -7.58 -61.50 -38.78
CA GLY A 569 -9.00 -61.48 -39.13
C GLY A 569 -9.46 -60.07 -39.40
N THR A 570 -10.74 -59.93 -39.73
CA THR A 570 -11.35 -58.64 -40.08
C THR A 570 -12.25 -58.13 -38.98
N VAL A 571 -12.18 -56.83 -38.72
CA VAL A 571 -13.06 -56.10 -37.82
C VAL A 571 -13.64 -54.91 -38.56
N GLY A 572 -14.85 -55.08 -39.11
CA GLY A 572 -15.37 -54.19 -40.15
C GLY A 572 -14.45 -54.18 -41.36
N ASP A 573 -13.90 -53.01 -41.68
CA ASP A 573 -12.95 -52.81 -42.80
C ASP A 573 -11.47 -52.95 -42.38
N GLU A 574 -11.18 -53.22 -41.11
CA GLU A 574 -9.81 -53.32 -40.57
C GLU A 574 -9.31 -54.76 -40.51
N GLU A 575 -8.00 -54.96 -40.68
CA GLU A 575 -7.32 -56.24 -40.41
C GLU A 575 -6.59 -56.16 -39.06
N LEU A 576 -6.99 -57.00 -38.11
CA LEU A 576 -6.38 -57.10 -36.78
C LEU A 576 -5.88 -58.53 -36.52
N SER A 577 -5.10 -58.74 -35.46
CA SER A 577 -4.50 -60.04 -35.14
C SER A 577 -4.59 -60.36 -33.65
N PHE A 578 -5.06 -61.56 -33.31
CA PHE A 578 -4.99 -62.07 -31.94
C PHE A 578 -3.53 -62.23 -31.51
N GLN A 579 -3.25 -61.88 -30.26
CA GLN A 579 -1.98 -62.04 -29.59
C GLN A 579 -2.04 -63.24 -28.63
N ILE A 580 -0.91 -63.93 -28.48
CA ILE A 580 -0.77 -65.10 -27.62
C ILE A 580 -0.24 -64.67 -26.25
N LYS A 581 -0.90 -65.11 -25.18
CA LYS A 581 -0.42 -65.00 -23.80
C LYS A 581 -0.21 -66.39 -23.22
N ASP A 582 1.05 -66.75 -23.04
CA ASP A 582 1.50 -67.88 -22.22
C ASP A 582 0.90 -69.25 -22.61
N ILE A 583 0.63 -69.48 -23.90
CA ILE A 583 0.32 -70.81 -24.49
C ILE A 583 1.29 -71.16 -25.62
N ASP A 584 1.40 -72.45 -25.93
CA ASP A 584 2.08 -72.93 -27.13
C ASP A 584 1.08 -73.02 -28.30
N GLY A 585 0.99 -71.95 -29.07
CA GLY A 585 0.07 -71.85 -30.22
C GLY A 585 0.72 -72.20 -31.55
N GLU A 586 0.11 -73.08 -32.35
CA GLU A 586 0.58 -73.40 -33.71
C GLU A 586 -0.57 -73.74 -34.67
N PHE A 587 -0.33 -73.62 -35.98
CA PHE A 587 -1.30 -74.05 -37.00
C PHE A 587 -1.01 -75.49 -37.43
N VAL A 588 -2.00 -76.36 -37.28
CA VAL A 588 -1.90 -77.80 -37.58
C VAL A 588 -3.02 -78.25 -38.51
N LEU A 589 -2.90 -79.44 -39.10
CA LEU A 589 -3.98 -80.03 -39.87
C LEU A 589 -5.21 -80.26 -38.99
N ASN A 590 -6.39 -79.92 -39.50
CA ASN A 590 -7.64 -80.18 -38.78
C ASN A 590 -7.79 -81.69 -38.49
N PRO A 591 -8.06 -82.08 -37.23
CA PRO A 591 -8.20 -83.48 -36.81
C PRO A 591 -9.20 -84.30 -37.65
N ASN A 592 -10.25 -83.66 -38.15
CA ASN A 592 -11.34 -84.30 -38.91
C ASN A 592 -11.35 -83.95 -40.41
N ASN A 593 -10.49 -83.03 -40.87
CA ASN A 593 -10.42 -82.60 -42.27
C ASN A 593 -9.00 -82.19 -42.67
N THR A 594 -8.21 -83.10 -43.23
CA THR A 594 -6.81 -82.84 -43.60
C THR A 594 -6.62 -81.87 -44.78
N GLN A 595 -7.67 -81.26 -45.32
CA GLN A 595 -7.60 -80.24 -46.37
C GLN A 595 -7.54 -78.80 -45.83
N GLU A 596 -7.73 -78.60 -44.53
CA GLU A 596 -7.63 -77.30 -43.88
C GLU A 596 -6.74 -77.36 -42.65
N ASN A 597 -6.10 -76.24 -42.34
CA ASN A 597 -5.38 -76.03 -41.10
C ASN A 597 -6.29 -75.33 -40.09
N VAL A 598 -6.03 -75.52 -38.81
CA VAL A 598 -6.71 -74.88 -37.67
C VAL A 598 -5.69 -74.44 -36.64
N PHE A 599 -6.06 -73.53 -35.75
CA PHE A 599 -5.20 -73.12 -34.66
C PHE A 599 -5.27 -74.13 -33.51
N SER A 600 -4.13 -74.69 -33.15
CA SER A 600 -3.90 -75.50 -31.95
C SER A 600 -3.58 -74.58 -30.78
N TYR A 601 -4.49 -74.52 -29.82
CA TYR A 601 -4.30 -73.89 -28.52
C TYR A 601 -3.74 -74.95 -27.57
N ALA A 602 -2.44 -74.96 -27.30
CA ALA A 602 -1.85 -75.83 -26.29
C ALA A 602 -1.57 -75.05 -25.00
N LYS A 603 -2.45 -75.24 -24.01
CA LYS A 603 -2.25 -74.78 -22.63
C LYS A 603 -1.06 -75.52 -22.04
N ASN A 604 -0.08 -74.77 -21.54
CA ASN A 604 1.08 -75.30 -20.81
C ASN A 604 0.79 -75.33 -19.30
N ASP A 605 1.84 -75.29 -18.46
CA ASP A 605 1.72 -75.30 -17.00
C ASP A 605 1.57 -73.89 -16.37
N ASN A 606 1.42 -72.83 -17.19
CA ASN A 606 1.11 -71.50 -16.68
C ASN A 606 -0.35 -71.41 -16.20
N ILE A 607 -0.55 -70.71 -15.07
CA ILE A 607 -1.87 -70.50 -14.47
C ILE A 607 -2.70 -69.41 -15.15
N ILE A 608 -2.04 -68.47 -15.84
CA ILE A 608 -2.65 -67.40 -16.64
C ILE A 608 -2.27 -67.66 -18.09
N HIS A 609 -3.27 -67.83 -18.93
CA HIS A 609 -3.08 -68.15 -20.34
C HIS A 609 -4.32 -67.74 -21.15
N TYR A 610 -4.14 -67.23 -22.36
CA TYR A 610 -5.23 -66.91 -23.28
C TYR A 610 -4.67 -66.46 -24.62
N ILE A 611 -5.56 -66.28 -25.60
CA ILE A 611 -5.31 -65.38 -26.71
C ILE A 611 -6.21 -64.15 -26.56
N TYR A 612 -5.74 -62.97 -26.97
CA TYR A 612 -6.52 -61.74 -26.85
C TYR A 612 -6.43 -60.89 -28.11
N LEU A 613 -7.46 -60.10 -28.36
CA LEU A 613 -7.55 -59.15 -29.45
C LEU A 613 -7.82 -57.77 -28.85
N GLN A 614 -6.98 -56.80 -29.19
CA GLN A 614 -7.20 -55.39 -28.90
C GLN A 614 -7.92 -54.76 -30.10
N LEU A 615 -9.07 -54.13 -29.85
CA LEU A 615 -9.84 -53.39 -30.84
C LEU A 615 -9.35 -51.93 -30.92
N ASN A 616 -9.50 -51.34 -32.10
CA ASN A 616 -9.29 -49.90 -32.34
C ASN A 616 -10.57 -49.08 -32.13
N HIS A 617 -11.57 -49.61 -31.42
CA HIS A 617 -12.83 -48.96 -31.07
C HIS A 617 -13.41 -49.63 -29.81
N ARG A 618 -14.33 -48.95 -29.11
CA ARG A 618 -15.12 -49.55 -28.01
C ARG A 618 -16.25 -50.37 -28.64
N LEU A 619 -16.49 -51.55 -28.11
CA LEU A 619 -17.47 -52.47 -28.64
C LEU A 619 -18.89 -52.08 -28.20
N ASP A 620 -19.74 -51.67 -29.15
CA ASP A 620 -21.16 -51.47 -28.91
C ASP A 620 -21.89 -52.83 -28.85
N LEU A 621 -22.47 -53.14 -27.68
CA LEU A 621 -23.22 -54.38 -27.42
C LEU A 621 -24.74 -54.19 -27.45
N SER A 622 -25.24 -52.98 -27.71
CA SER A 622 -26.64 -52.63 -27.49
C SER A 622 -27.62 -53.28 -28.47
N SER A 623 -27.19 -53.51 -29.72
CA SER A 623 -28.00 -54.17 -30.76
C SER A 623 -27.52 -55.56 -31.15
N ARG A 624 -26.25 -55.87 -30.95
CA ARG A 624 -25.64 -57.19 -31.13
C ARG A 624 -24.79 -57.49 -29.91
N ASN A 625 -24.82 -58.71 -29.40
CA ASN A 625 -24.09 -59.03 -28.17
C ASN A 625 -23.67 -60.51 -28.10
N SER A 626 -23.62 -61.19 -29.23
CA SER A 626 -23.36 -62.64 -29.27
C SER A 626 -22.17 -62.96 -30.17
N PHE A 627 -21.24 -63.75 -29.63
CA PHE A 627 -20.06 -64.27 -30.32
C PHE A 627 -20.21 -65.76 -30.59
N SER A 628 -19.57 -66.26 -31.64
CA SER A 628 -19.50 -67.70 -31.94
C SER A 628 -18.07 -68.15 -32.20
N LEU A 629 -17.74 -69.36 -31.76
CA LEU A 629 -16.42 -69.99 -31.95
C LEU A 629 -16.60 -71.49 -32.23
N ASP A 630 -15.95 -72.00 -33.28
CA ASP A 630 -15.85 -73.44 -33.46
C ASP A 630 -14.69 -73.98 -32.62
N VAL A 631 -14.96 -74.96 -31.77
CA VAL A 631 -13.97 -75.61 -30.91
C VAL A 631 -13.96 -77.13 -31.12
N TYR A 632 -12.80 -77.73 -30.88
CA TYR A 632 -12.62 -79.18 -30.84
C TYR A 632 -11.84 -79.55 -29.58
N PHE A 633 -12.45 -80.38 -28.74
CA PHE A 633 -11.88 -80.86 -27.48
C PHE A 633 -11.51 -82.35 -27.62
N PRO A 634 -10.22 -82.70 -27.72
CA PRO A 634 -9.79 -84.09 -27.86
C PRO A 634 -10.04 -84.88 -26.58
N SER A 635 -10.55 -86.11 -26.70
CA SER A 635 -10.67 -87.02 -25.54
C SER A 635 -9.29 -87.50 -25.02
N THR A 636 -8.20 -87.17 -25.73
CA THR A 636 -6.83 -87.49 -25.34
C THR A 636 -6.28 -86.57 -24.25
N ASN A 637 -6.93 -85.43 -23.99
CA ASN A 637 -6.61 -84.58 -22.84
C ASN A 637 -6.97 -85.28 -21.53
N ASP A 638 -6.26 -84.94 -20.45
CA ASP A 638 -6.55 -85.44 -19.11
C ASP A 638 -7.46 -84.48 -18.35
N TYR A 639 -8.76 -84.71 -18.44
CA TYR A 639 -9.80 -83.93 -17.75
C TYR A 639 -10.13 -84.45 -16.33
N GLN A 640 -9.34 -85.38 -15.78
CA GLN A 640 -9.67 -86.04 -14.51
C GLN A 640 -8.66 -85.72 -13.41
N THR A 641 -7.40 -85.51 -13.78
CA THR A 641 -6.37 -85.30 -12.76
C THR A 641 -6.40 -83.86 -12.24
N ILE A 642 -6.62 -83.70 -10.93
CA ILE A 642 -6.58 -82.42 -10.22
C ILE A 642 -5.14 -81.98 -9.96
N GLY A 643 -4.78 -80.76 -10.41
CA GLY A 643 -3.44 -80.18 -10.30
C GLY A 643 -3.30 -79.09 -9.24
N LEU A 644 -2.12 -78.45 -9.22
CA LEU A 644 -1.92 -77.20 -8.49
C LEU A 644 -2.79 -76.12 -9.13
N HIS A 645 -3.47 -75.37 -8.27
CA HIS A 645 -4.36 -74.28 -8.64
C HIS A 645 -4.33 -73.21 -7.56
N GLU A 646 -4.69 -72.00 -7.95
CA GLU A 646 -4.89 -70.86 -7.08
C GLU A 646 -6.26 -70.91 -6.41
N ASP A 647 -6.41 -70.25 -5.26
CA ASP A 647 -7.69 -70.20 -4.52
C ASP A 647 -8.84 -69.57 -5.34
N TRP A 648 -8.51 -68.76 -6.34
CA TRP A 648 -9.44 -68.09 -7.25
C TRP A 648 -9.72 -68.86 -8.56
N SER A 649 -9.10 -70.03 -8.74
CA SER A 649 -9.29 -70.90 -9.91
C SER A 649 -10.77 -71.19 -10.17
N ASP A 650 -11.17 -71.18 -11.45
CA ASP A 650 -12.56 -71.47 -11.84
C ASP A 650 -12.86 -72.99 -11.87
N THR A 651 -11.81 -73.83 -11.79
CA THR A 651 -11.89 -75.28 -11.60
C THR A 651 -11.31 -75.71 -10.26
N ASP A 652 -11.52 -76.97 -9.87
CA ASP A 652 -10.86 -77.60 -8.71
C ASP A 652 -9.36 -77.88 -8.93
N GLY A 653 -8.78 -77.33 -9.99
CA GLY A 653 -7.43 -77.57 -10.48
C GLY A 653 -7.32 -78.63 -11.56
N SER A 654 -8.42 -79.26 -11.95
CA SER A 654 -8.50 -80.09 -13.15
C SER A 654 -8.58 -79.26 -14.43
N LEU A 655 -8.21 -79.87 -15.56
CA LEU A 655 -8.52 -79.32 -16.87
C LEU A 655 -10.00 -79.56 -17.14
N ASP A 656 -10.77 -78.51 -17.41
CA ASP A 656 -12.20 -78.62 -17.69
C ASP A 656 -12.49 -78.47 -19.19
N PRO A 657 -13.53 -79.13 -19.72
CA PRO A 657 -13.97 -78.97 -21.11
C PRO A 657 -14.75 -77.64 -21.27
N VAL A 658 -14.15 -76.52 -20.89
CA VAL A 658 -14.77 -75.19 -20.90
C VAL A 658 -14.01 -74.27 -21.85
N VAL A 659 -14.77 -73.42 -22.53
CA VAL A 659 -14.26 -72.27 -23.27
C VAL A 659 -14.91 -71.00 -22.71
N SER A 660 -14.11 -69.95 -22.56
CA SER A 660 -14.52 -68.68 -21.99
C SER A 660 -14.18 -67.56 -22.96
N ILE A 661 -15.16 -66.69 -23.24
CA ILE A 661 -14.94 -65.40 -23.87
C ILE A 661 -15.05 -64.32 -22.79
N LYS A 662 -14.07 -63.43 -22.72
CA LYS A 662 -14.05 -62.30 -21.78
C LYS A 662 -13.90 -60.98 -22.53
N LEU A 663 -14.64 -59.96 -22.10
CA LEU A 663 -14.54 -58.60 -22.60
C LEU A 663 -13.85 -57.73 -21.55
N GLY A 664 -12.84 -56.97 -21.98
CA GLY A 664 -11.99 -56.17 -21.10
C GLY A 664 -11.87 -54.72 -21.54
N ASN A 665 -11.55 -53.86 -20.58
CA ASN A 665 -11.34 -52.43 -20.76
C ASN A 665 -9.83 -52.14 -20.69
N SER A 666 -9.21 -51.88 -21.85
CA SER A 666 -7.77 -51.62 -21.95
C SER A 666 -7.29 -50.43 -21.11
N LYS A 667 -8.17 -49.44 -20.82
CA LYS A 667 -7.82 -48.27 -19.99
C LYS A 667 -7.48 -48.64 -18.55
N LYS A 668 -7.98 -49.79 -18.05
CA LYS A 668 -7.62 -50.30 -16.71
C LYS A 668 -6.26 -51.00 -16.69
N GLY A 669 -5.56 -51.12 -17.82
CA GLY A 669 -4.22 -51.71 -17.89
C GLY A 669 -4.17 -53.12 -17.27
N GLU A 670 -3.21 -53.33 -16.36
CA GLU A 670 -3.06 -54.63 -15.66
C GLU A 670 -4.23 -54.97 -14.73
N SER A 671 -5.09 -54.01 -14.37
CA SER A 671 -6.29 -54.22 -13.53
C SER A 671 -7.56 -54.48 -14.33
N SER A 672 -7.48 -54.62 -15.66
CA SER A 672 -8.65 -54.88 -16.52
C SER A 672 -9.45 -56.13 -16.09
N TRP A 673 -8.76 -57.11 -15.49
CA TRP A 673 -9.35 -58.37 -15.03
C TRP A 673 -10.39 -58.25 -13.91
N ASP A 674 -10.33 -57.18 -13.13
CA ASP A 674 -11.30 -56.92 -12.05
C ASP A 674 -12.70 -56.62 -12.61
N THR A 675 -12.79 -56.21 -13.87
CA THR A 675 -14.04 -55.72 -14.50
C THR A 675 -14.45 -56.51 -15.74
N TYR A 676 -13.86 -57.68 -15.97
CA TYR A 676 -14.23 -58.50 -17.11
C TYR A 676 -15.69 -58.93 -17.04
N ALA A 677 -16.41 -58.69 -18.13
CA ALA A 677 -17.56 -59.53 -18.44
C ALA A 677 -17.05 -60.86 -18.99
N ALA A 678 -17.45 -61.97 -18.37
CA ALA A 678 -16.99 -63.30 -18.76
C ALA A 678 -18.18 -64.22 -18.99
N VAL A 679 -18.23 -64.86 -20.16
CA VAL A 679 -19.20 -65.92 -20.47
C VAL A 679 -18.42 -67.20 -20.74
N SER A 680 -18.65 -68.20 -19.89
CA SER A 680 -18.03 -69.52 -19.99
C SER A 680 -19.06 -70.56 -20.40
N GLN A 681 -18.69 -71.45 -21.33
CA GLN A 681 -19.56 -72.50 -21.85
C GLN A 681 -18.85 -73.85 -21.80
N VAL A 682 -19.58 -74.89 -21.41
CA VAL A 682 -19.10 -76.28 -21.37
C VAL A 682 -19.24 -76.89 -22.76
N VAL A 683 -18.16 -77.50 -23.26
CA VAL A 683 -18.11 -78.28 -24.50
C VAL A 683 -18.59 -79.70 -24.19
N ASN A 684 -19.66 -80.12 -24.85
CA ASN A 684 -20.35 -81.37 -24.49
C ASN A 684 -19.87 -82.57 -25.32
N GLN A 685 -19.20 -82.31 -26.45
CA GLN A 685 -18.79 -83.34 -27.39
C GLN A 685 -17.26 -83.38 -27.51
N SER A 686 -16.66 -84.52 -27.16
CA SER A 686 -15.25 -84.76 -27.43
C SER A 686 -15.05 -85.31 -28.84
N ASP A 687 -13.86 -85.06 -29.40
CA ASP A 687 -13.42 -85.54 -30.72
C ASP A 687 -14.28 -85.10 -31.91
N GLN A 688 -15.03 -84.01 -31.75
CA GLN A 688 -15.86 -83.42 -32.81
C GLN A 688 -15.79 -81.89 -32.74
N TRP A 689 -16.09 -81.24 -33.86
CA TRP A 689 -16.23 -79.78 -33.90
C TRP A 689 -17.60 -79.39 -33.36
N GLU A 690 -17.62 -78.46 -32.41
CA GLU A 690 -18.82 -77.88 -31.82
C GLU A 690 -18.75 -76.35 -31.96
N THR A 691 -19.81 -75.72 -32.47
CA THR A 691 -19.92 -74.25 -32.51
C THR A 691 -20.53 -73.78 -31.20
N ILE A 692 -19.77 -73.02 -30.42
CA ILE A 692 -20.20 -72.48 -29.13
C ILE A 692 -20.61 -71.03 -29.31
N THR A 693 -21.73 -70.63 -28.70
CA THR A 693 -22.23 -69.25 -28.72
C THR A 693 -22.14 -68.63 -27.33
N PHE A 694 -21.69 -67.38 -27.26
CA PHE A 694 -21.50 -66.61 -26.03
C PHE A 694 -22.33 -65.33 -26.12
N THR A 695 -23.39 -65.22 -25.32
CA THR A 695 -24.29 -64.05 -25.32
C THR A 695 -24.01 -63.17 -24.11
N PHE A 696 -23.68 -61.91 -24.38
CA PHE A 696 -23.41 -60.86 -23.41
C PHE A 696 -24.68 -60.02 -23.19
N SER A 697 -25.65 -60.59 -22.50
CA SER A 697 -26.81 -59.87 -21.92
C SER A 697 -27.40 -60.66 -20.75
N GLU A 698 -28.32 -60.03 -20.01
CA GLU A 698 -29.09 -60.65 -18.92
C GLU A 698 -28.25 -61.05 -17.71
N PHE A 699 -27.05 -60.47 -17.53
CA PHE A 699 -26.26 -60.63 -16.31
C PHE A 699 -25.51 -59.35 -15.91
N GLU A 700 -25.34 -59.23 -14.59
CA GLU A 700 -24.64 -58.13 -13.92
C GLU A 700 -23.13 -58.34 -13.97
N VAL A 701 -22.38 -57.25 -14.14
CA VAL A 701 -20.92 -57.23 -13.98
C VAL A 701 -20.58 -56.43 -12.73
N THR A 702 -19.86 -57.06 -11.82
CA THR A 702 -19.34 -56.42 -10.60
C THR A 702 -17.83 -56.26 -10.67
N ASP A 703 -17.30 -55.15 -10.17
CA ASP A 703 -15.87 -55.00 -9.94
C ASP A 703 -15.44 -56.00 -8.85
N LYS A 704 -14.54 -56.92 -9.19
CA LYS A 704 -14.12 -58.00 -8.28
C LYS A 704 -13.30 -57.49 -7.10
N SER A 705 -12.69 -56.30 -7.23
CA SER A 705 -11.87 -55.71 -6.18
C SER A 705 -12.70 -54.96 -5.14
N THR A 706 -13.76 -54.27 -5.57
CA THR A 706 -14.62 -53.44 -4.69
C THR A 706 -15.94 -54.11 -4.34
N GLY A 707 -16.43 -55.04 -5.17
CA GLY A 707 -17.75 -55.66 -5.07
C GLY A 707 -18.88 -54.78 -5.61
N GLU A 708 -18.58 -53.65 -6.23
CA GLU A 708 -19.56 -52.71 -6.78
C GLU A 708 -20.13 -53.20 -8.12
N VAL A 709 -21.41 -52.94 -8.36
CA VAL A 709 -22.07 -53.23 -9.64
C VAL A 709 -21.66 -52.17 -10.66
N ILE A 710 -20.99 -52.59 -11.73
CA ILE A 710 -20.58 -51.74 -12.84
C ILE A 710 -21.71 -51.64 -13.87
N TYR A 711 -22.27 -52.79 -14.24
CA TYR A 711 -23.36 -52.89 -15.21
C TYR A 711 -24.42 -53.83 -14.69
N ASN A 712 -25.68 -53.41 -14.71
CA ASN A 712 -26.81 -54.29 -14.39
C ASN A 712 -27.07 -55.31 -15.51
N ASP A 713 -26.77 -54.91 -16.75
CA ASP A 713 -26.75 -55.77 -17.93
C ASP A 713 -25.52 -55.41 -18.77
N VAL A 714 -24.67 -56.39 -19.07
CA VAL A 714 -23.45 -56.17 -19.86
C VAL A 714 -23.71 -55.60 -21.27
N SER A 715 -24.90 -55.76 -21.83
CA SER A 715 -25.24 -55.15 -23.13
C SER A 715 -25.28 -53.61 -23.11
N GLU A 716 -25.28 -53.02 -21.91
CA GLU A 716 -25.17 -51.58 -21.68
C GLU A 716 -23.72 -51.10 -21.57
N ALA A 717 -22.74 -52.00 -21.64
CA ALA A 717 -21.33 -51.64 -21.49
C ALA A 717 -20.81 -50.79 -22.65
N THR A 718 -20.08 -49.72 -22.33
CA THR A 718 -19.55 -48.76 -23.32
C THR A 718 -18.02 -48.67 -23.31
N ASP A 719 -17.35 -49.44 -22.46
CA ASP A 719 -15.93 -49.27 -22.14
C ASP A 719 -15.03 -50.43 -22.60
N TYR A 720 -15.62 -51.54 -23.07
CA TYR A 720 -14.86 -52.70 -23.53
C TYR A 720 -14.25 -52.52 -24.92
N ASP A 721 -12.98 -52.89 -25.07
CA ASP A 721 -12.23 -52.87 -26.33
C ASP A 721 -11.23 -54.04 -26.44
N GLN A 722 -11.28 -54.99 -25.52
CA GLN A 722 -10.49 -56.20 -25.54
C GLN A 722 -11.39 -57.44 -25.59
N ILE A 723 -11.04 -58.40 -26.43
CA ILE A 723 -11.70 -59.72 -26.50
C ILE A 723 -10.67 -60.79 -26.15
N ILE A 724 -10.96 -61.61 -25.17
CA ILE A 724 -10.06 -62.66 -24.66
C ILE A 724 -10.74 -64.02 -24.88
N ILE A 725 -10.00 -64.98 -25.43
CA ILE A 725 -10.42 -66.37 -25.60
C ILE A 725 -9.53 -67.27 -24.73
N GLN A 726 -10.17 -68.03 -23.85
CA GLN A 726 -9.49 -68.92 -22.91
C GLN A 726 -10.14 -70.30 -22.92
N LEU A 727 -9.33 -71.35 -22.97
CA LEU A 727 -9.78 -72.74 -23.04
C LEU A 727 -9.16 -73.56 -21.90
N GLY A 728 -9.94 -74.47 -21.34
CA GLY A 728 -9.47 -75.46 -20.37
C GLY A 728 -9.62 -75.10 -18.90
N GLY A 729 -10.26 -73.96 -18.58
CA GLY A 729 -10.28 -73.37 -17.23
C GLY A 729 -9.08 -72.45 -16.95
N GLU A 730 -9.17 -71.64 -15.91
CA GLU A 730 -8.22 -70.61 -15.48
C GLU A 730 -7.75 -70.82 -14.02
N GLY A 731 -6.53 -70.37 -13.71
CA GLY A 731 -6.01 -70.39 -12.34
C GLY A 731 -5.40 -71.73 -11.93
N HIS A 732 -5.19 -72.64 -12.88
CA HIS A 732 -4.59 -73.95 -12.64
C HIS A 732 -3.56 -74.35 -13.71
N ALA A 733 -2.56 -75.13 -13.29
CA ALA A 733 -1.38 -75.49 -14.08
C ALA A 733 -1.54 -76.83 -14.87
N ARG A 734 -2.77 -77.22 -15.24
CA ARG A 734 -2.99 -78.46 -16.01
C ARG A 734 -2.86 -78.19 -17.51
N PRO A 735 -1.93 -78.86 -18.21
CA PRO A 735 -1.80 -78.68 -19.64
C PRO A 735 -2.92 -79.41 -20.41
N GLY A 736 -3.23 -78.90 -21.59
CA GLY A 736 -4.24 -79.47 -22.49
C GLY A 736 -4.12 -78.88 -23.89
N THR A 737 -4.49 -79.65 -24.91
CA THR A 737 -4.47 -79.18 -26.30
C THR A 737 -5.89 -79.13 -26.85
N PHE A 738 -6.27 -77.98 -27.40
CA PHE A 738 -7.57 -77.71 -27.99
C PHE A 738 -7.38 -77.16 -29.39
N PHE A 739 -8.40 -77.26 -30.25
CA PHE A 739 -8.36 -76.62 -31.57
C PHE A 739 -9.51 -75.66 -31.73
N ILE A 740 -9.25 -74.52 -32.37
CA ILE A 740 -10.25 -73.49 -32.63
C ILE A 740 -10.24 -73.06 -34.09
N LYS A 741 -11.41 -72.66 -34.59
CA LYS A 741 -11.57 -71.97 -35.88
C LYS A 741 -12.80 -71.07 -35.89
N ASN A 742 -12.91 -70.21 -36.90
CA ASN A 742 -14.11 -69.41 -37.17
C ASN A 742 -14.65 -68.65 -35.95
N PHE A 743 -13.84 -67.76 -35.36
CA PHE A 743 -14.35 -66.83 -34.36
C PHE A 743 -15.10 -65.69 -35.04
N THR A 744 -16.36 -65.50 -34.68
CA THR A 744 -17.21 -64.48 -35.30
C THR A 744 -17.99 -63.69 -34.27
N TYR A 745 -18.15 -62.41 -34.57
CA TYR A 745 -19.18 -61.53 -34.02
C TYR A 745 -20.03 -61.13 -35.22
N TYR A 746 -21.08 -61.95 -35.44
CA TYR A 746 -21.92 -62.07 -36.63
C TYR A 746 -21.51 -63.15 -37.65
N GLU A 747 -22.39 -64.15 -37.85
CA GLU A 747 -22.60 -64.85 -39.13
C GLU A 747 -23.80 -64.20 -39.84
N SER A 748 -23.66 -63.92 -41.14
CA SER A 748 -24.79 -63.57 -42.00
C SER A 748 -25.89 -64.64 -41.94
N GLN A 749 -27.16 -64.21 -41.85
CA GLN A 749 -28.23 -64.98 -42.50
C GLN A 749 -28.36 -64.58 -43.96
#